data_AF-A0A950MEV5-F1
#
_entry.id   AF-A0A950MEV5-F1
#
_cell.length_a   1.000
_cell.length_b   1.000
_cell.length_c   1.000
_cell.angle_alpha   90.00
_cell.angle_beta   90.00
_cell.angle_gamma   90.00
#
_symmetry.space_group_name_H-M   'P 1'
#
loop_
_entity.id
_entity.type
_entity.pdbx_description
1 polymer ?
#
loop_
_entity_poly.entity_id
_entity_poly.type
_entity_poly.pdbx_seq_one_letter_code
_entity_poly.pdbx_strand_id
1 'polypeptide(L)'
;MADFVRYGTTTLYLPDGSTLDTARLGYLLPGATADRIGLLDALDVQKGWFIFVPGFPAVADVLDAFLTAATSFLQAPGRENVRFAWFQDPTARPLQGFTVALTGSAGAWATPDRVDVVFANYALRFARLNTVAVDATVTGLTFTAPSGDQNALLASPLAIGPQTTFPITGAVTLPLIVPTGGGCFGFATSSDDAGLTALDAGIRYFMSSYDTPGYVDTLRYPVFDLASAGPQAAAGDATSFALTGSFDPVDQTNAARTNLQIATGGAPARTYYRNALGEVVRATPRADAALVFRTVLTAEPVDGDTGDGNPYYLAPLGSFAVTAGDTTAALRQAQDDGGQPQGAGGQAQDGFSRGLEAVSRHPELVEWAGSGLYRATLMAGLSGAEYAALAVGATTVLRFEPNGAAYAPATFQQPTGGDVRVTFSGLSTDATTSYANIYAESPTVVATADAARFDAANAATDTPPTLTYFAQPDSAVLHQPGGADTGFLSYLALPAGALPSPATLSSSSPVTLSLSKGRSSEGAPQPFPLAPYAGTALPAVSFFRDLELKLLSPARRTAIAASGPPPASAAQAFAAVANRSTTPQGLLLERDGDDWTMLTLAQSQLADGTTEDLNLHDVHGDLREALQSNQLFLVASDATSFLNNASVEYAMSKVVRDQLVLVAQVPSAVVDRLAPLDGTSYQHLDAYREAVLRLLSPYVLTDNAMLNLALVPDFPTEAVDALKPLVGTTYPSYDAIATAVAGVLSPTDYATWVQVIIGYAAVGFSMYQDQPVTYGYSMLASASRFHLTAAGYVFDLSPYSWSAYRTILIFKFANGRLRDLVDDTTTWASPTAFNASVPAVQQQLQATIADADPADPDMQYFVNTVLDDPGWNGVLALSARVPLDGLPQELAGLAAGIDPAEFVAHHVGITVTPIVPDPTTGLAAKPSTIFGLIDYESSGMTDTTPAYQFEVLQLKVLLANSAVADFASKVQLLVNQLFGESAKLRGASASILTFLGSYVKSGSAGGGSYLFTNDDVNVFDMPTSAVLQRIVVSRAQFVTLTPAAGADTELVESQFLLAG
;
A
#
# COMPACT_ATOMS: atom_id res chain seq x y z
N MET A 1 -1.29 -39.13 50.61
CA MET A 1 -0.25 -39.86 49.86
C MET A 1 -0.56 -39.68 48.39
N ALA A 2 0.46 -39.73 47.52
CA ALA A 2 0.24 -39.70 46.08
C ALA A 2 -0.35 -41.05 45.65
N ASP A 3 -1.68 -41.10 45.52
CA ASP A 3 -2.43 -42.33 45.28
C ASP A 3 -3.19 -42.26 43.94
N PHE A 4 -3.44 -43.42 43.36
CA PHE A 4 -4.49 -43.63 42.38
C PHE A 4 -5.78 -44.06 43.09
N VAL A 5 -6.89 -43.39 42.81
CA VAL A 5 -8.20 -43.62 43.41
C VAL A 5 -9.12 -44.29 42.41
N ARG A 6 -9.81 -45.35 42.83
CA ARG A 6 -10.72 -46.11 41.96
C ARG A 6 -11.87 -45.22 41.49
N TYR A 7 -12.13 -45.22 40.18
CA TYR A 7 -13.26 -44.49 39.61
C TYR A 7 -14.54 -45.34 39.65
N GLY A 8 -15.45 -44.99 40.56
CA GLY A 8 -16.71 -45.72 40.75
C GLY A 8 -16.47 -47.20 41.06
N THR A 9 -17.20 -48.09 40.37
CA THR A 9 -17.04 -49.55 40.47
C THR A 9 -16.18 -50.14 39.34
N THR A 10 -15.57 -49.29 38.51
CA THR A 10 -14.80 -49.71 37.32
C THR A 10 -13.44 -50.32 37.68
N THR A 11 -12.68 -50.79 36.68
CA THR A 11 -11.28 -51.24 36.81
C THR A 11 -10.27 -50.09 36.64
N LEU A 12 -10.74 -48.87 36.41
CA LEU A 12 -9.91 -47.68 36.20
C LEU A 12 -9.67 -46.97 37.54
N TYR A 13 -8.42 -46.58 37.77
CA TYR A 13 -8.03 -45.68 38.83
C TYR A 13 -7.47 -44.39 38.24
N LEU A 14 -7.85 -43.26 38.80
CA LEU A 14 -7.40 -41.94 38.37
C LEU A 14 -6.46 -41.34 39.44
N PRO A 15 -5.52 -40.46 39.06
CA PRO A 15 -4.74 -39.69 40.03
C PRO A 15 -5.63 -38.99 41.06
N ASP A 16 -5.24 -39.02 42.34
CA ASP A 16 -6.00 -38.36 43.42
C ASP A 16 -6.26 -36.87 43.09
N GLY A 17 -7.53 -36.46 43.15
CA GLY A 17 -7.97 -35.11 42.79
C GLY A 17 -8.33 -34.87 41.31
N SER A 18 -8.20 -35.87 40.44
CA SER A 18 -8.62 -35.77 39.02
C SER A 18 -10.02 -36.36 38.76
N THR A 19 -10.67 -35.92 37.68
CA THR A 19 -11.96 -36.44 37.18
C THR A 19 -11.76 -36.99 35.76
N LEU A 20 -12.76 -37.64 35.15
CA LEU A 20 -12.65 -38.08 33.75
C LEU A 20 -12.38 -36.92 32.79
N ASP A 21 -12.91 -35.73 33.07
CA ASP A 21 -12.75 -34.54 32.22
C ASP A 21 -11.33 -33.96 32.29
N THR A 22 -10.68 -34.04 33.46
CA THR A 22 -9.35 -33.47 33.71
C THR A 22 -8.23 -34.50 33.57
N ALA A 23 -8.52 -35.78 33.76
CA ALA A 23 -7.54 -36.85 33.64
C ALA A 23 -7.16 -37.10 32.17
N ARG A 24 -5.86 -37.30 31.96
CA ARG A 24 -5.24 -37.73 30.69
C ARG A 24 -4.51 -39.06 30.82
N LEU A 25 -4.45 -39.57 32.05
CA LEU A 25 -3.86 -40.86 32.37
C LEU A 25 -4.66 -41.54 33.48
N GLY A 26 -4.57 -42.86 33.53
CA GLY A 26 -5.13 -43.67 34.59
C GLY A 26 -4.37 -44.98 34.76
N TYR A 27 -4.68 -45.69 35.83
CA TYR A 27 -4.14 -47.01 36.11
C TYR A 27 -5.25 -48.05 35.99
N LEU A 28 -5.09 -48.99 35.06
CA LEU A 28 -6.05 -50.04 34.75
C LEU A 28 -5.63 -51.33 35.45
N LEU A 29 -6.47 -51.83 36.36
CA LEU A 29 -6.20 -53.05 37.11
C LEU A 29 -7.39 -54.04 36.99
N PRO A 30 -7.26 -55.10 36.17
CA PRO A 30 -8.25 -56.17 36.13
C PRO A 30 -8.37 -56.86 37.49
N GLY A 31 -9.58 -57.03 37.99
CA GLY A 31 -9.81 -57.65 39.31
C GLY A 31 -9.58 -56.71 40.50
N ALA A 32 -9.66 -55.39 40.29
CA ALA A 32 -9.59 -54.34 41.30
C ALA A 32 -10.42 -54.62 42.59
N THR A 33 -9.74 -54.73 43.74
CA THR A 33 -10.38 -54.93 45.07
C THR A 33 -10.14 -53.81 46.08
N ALA A 34 -9.10 -52.99 45.92
CA ALA A 34 -8.77 -51.87 46.81
C ALA A 34 -9.26 -50.53 46.23
N ASP A 35 -9.66 -49.57 47.07
CA ASP A 35 -10.14 -48.25 46.61
C ASP A 35 -9.01 -47.26 46.30
N ARG A 36 -7.81 -47.49 46.84
CA ARG A 36 -6.61 -46.67 46.64
C ARG A 36 -5.38 -47.53 46.42
N ILE A 37 -4.49 -47.09 45.52
CA ILE A 37 -3.22 -47.74 45.21
C ILE A 37 -2.13 -46.68 45.15
N GLY A 38 -1.08 -46.80 45.96
CA GLY A 38 0.09 -45.91 45.88
C GLY A 38 0.93 -46.20 44.63
N LEU A 39 1.67 -45.20 44.12
CA LEU A 39 2.47 -45.36 42.88
C LEU A 39 3.48 -46.51 42.95
N LEU A 40 4.17 -46.68 44.09
CA LEU A 40 5.12 -47.78 44.30
C LEU A 40 4.41 -49.15 44.23
N ASP A 41 3.24 -49.29 44.87
CA ASP A 41 2.47 -50.53 44.82
C ASP A 41 1.93 -50.81 43.41
N ALA A 42 1.50 -49.77 42.67
CA ALA A 42 1.07 -49.89 41.29
C ALA A 42 2.19 -50.40 40.37
N LEU A 43 3.44 -50.01 40.63
CA LEU A 43 4.60 -50.43 39.84
C LEU A 43 5.15 -51.81 40.27
N ASP A 44 5.32 -52.05 41.57
CA ASP A 44 6.06 -53.20 42.08
C ASP A 44 5.19 -54.41 42.47
N VAL A 45 3.95 -54.16 42.90
CA VAL A 45 3.09 -55.19 43.51
C VAL A 45 1.95 -55.59 42.57
N GLN A 46 1.27 -54.60 41.99
CA GLN A 46 0.06 -54.80 41.21
C GLN A 46 0.38 -55.11 39.73
N LYS A 47 -0.35 -56.05 39.13
CA LYS A 47 -0.18 -56.46 37.71
C LYS A 47 -1.07 -55.66 36.74
N GLY A 48 -1.19 -54.34 36.95
CA GLY A 48 -1.97 -53.45 36.09
C GLY A 48 -1.12 -52.64 35.11
N TRP A 49 -1.77 -51.71 34.41
CA TRP A 49 -1.18 -50.90 33.35
C TRP A 49 -1.48 -49.41 33.54
N PHE A 50 -0.49 -48.56 33.27
CA PHE A 50 -0.70 -47.13 33.11
C PHE A 50 -1.19 -46.87 31.68
N ILE A 51 -2.37 -46.27 31.55
CA ILE A 51 -2.98 -45.94 30.26
C ILE A 51 -3.10 -44.44 30.11
N PHE A 52 -2.84 -43.93 28.91
CA PHE A 52 -2.84 -42.51 28.56
C PHE A 52 -3.75 -42.25 27.37
N VAL A 53 -4.53 -41.18 27.42
CA VAL A 53 -5.54 -40.81 26.43
C VAL A 53 -5.65 -39.28 26.32
N PRO A 54 -6.02 -38.70 25.15
CA PRO A 54 -6.29 -37.27 25.02
C PRO A 54 -7.46 -36.79 25.90
N GLY A 55 -8.32 -37.72 26.32
CA GLY A 55 -9.39 -37.52 27.28
C GLY A 55 -10.11 -38.83 27.50
N PHE A 56 -10.54 -39.11 28.74
CA PHE A 56 -11.35 -40.30 28.98
C PHE A 56 -12.79 -40.08 28.48
N PRO A 57 -13.45 -41.09 27.89
CA PRO A 57 -14.86 -40.98 27.56
C PRO A 57 -15.70 -40.66 28.79
N ALA A 58 -16.45 -39.56 28.74
CA ALA A 58 -17.32 -39.14 29.86
C ALA A 58 -18.64 -39.96 29.92
N VAL A 59 -19.05 -40.57 28.81
CA VAL A 59 -20.25 -41.40 28.73
C VAL A 59 -19.95 -42.81 29.24
N ALA A 60 -20.68 -43.26 30.26
CA ALA A 60 -20.42 -44.51 30.98
C ALA A 60 -20.27 -45.74 30.06
N ASP A 61 -21.22 -45.97 29.14
CA ASP A 61 -21.17 -47.13 28.24
C ASP A 61 -19.96 -47.06 27.27
N VAL A 62 -19.56 -45.86 26.86
CA VAL A 62 -18.39 -45.64 25.99
C VAL A 62 -17.10 -45.87 26.78
N LEU A 63 -17.06 -45.44 28.04
CA LEU A 63 -15.96 -45.70 28.96
C LEU A 63 -15.79 -47.20 29.19
N ASP A 64 -16.86 -47.93 29.53
CA ASP A 64 -16.81 -49.37 29.76
C ASP A 64 -16.38 -50.14 28.50
N ALA A 65 -16.87 -49.73 27.33
CA ALA A 65 -16.43 -50.28 26.05
C ALA A 65 -14.93 -50.02 25.79
N PHE A 66 -14.44 -48.82 26.13
CA PHE A 66 -13.01 -48.49 26.03
C PHE A 66 -12.18 -49.33 26.99
N LEU A 67 -12.54 -49.41 28.27
CA LEU A 67 -11.79 -50.19 29.27
C LEU A 67 -11.73 -51.68 28.91
N THR A 68 -12.81 -52.22 28.36
CA THR A 68 -12.87 -53.60 27.85
C THR A 68 -11.94 -53.79 26.65
N ALA A 69 -11.98 -52.87 25.68
CA ALA A 69 -11.13 -52.90 24.50
C ALA A 69 -9.64 -52.72 24.85
N ALA A 70 -9.32 -51.80 25.77
CA ALA A 70 -7.96 -51.56 26.27
C ALA A 70 -7.42 -52.78 27.01
N THR A 71 -8.23 -53.42 27.86
CA THR A 71 -7.83 -54.69 28.52
C THR A 71 -7.54 -55.78 27.50
N SER A 72 -8.42 -55.94 26.51
CA SER A 72 -8.24 -56.94 25.44
C SER A 72 -6.99 -56.65 24.60
N PHE A 73 -6.73 -55.38 24.29
CA PHE A 73 -5.53 -54.93 23.60
C PHE A 73 -4.27 -55.26 24.41
N LEU A 74 -4.25 -54.97 25.71
CA LEU A 74 -3.07 -55.17 26.56
C LEU A 74 -2.79 -56.64 26.90
N GLN A 75 -3.81 -57.49 26.86
CA GLN A 75 -3.69 -58.94 27.08
C GLN A 75 -3.41 -59.74 25.79
N ALA A 76 -3.35 -59.08 24.63
CA ALA A 76 -3.07 -59.77 23.37
C ALA A 76 -1.69 -60.45 23.41
N PRO A 77 -1.52 -61.64 22.79
CA PRO A 77 -0.23 -62.33 22.72
C PRO A 77 0.88 -61.43 22.13
N GLY A 78 2.08 -61.49 22.69
CA GLY A 78 3.22 -60.65 22.28
C GLY A 78 3.30 -59.30 23.00
N ARG A 79 2.41 -59.03 23.96
CA ARG A 79 2.44 -57.84 24.84
C ARG A 79 2.71 -58.22 26.29
N GLU A 80 3.33 -59.37 26.51
CA GLU A 80 3.76 -59.81 27.83
C GLU A 80 4.73 -58.75 28.40
N ASN A 81 4.47 -58.31 29.63
CA ASN A 81 5.23 -57.27 30.34
C ASN A 81 5.05 -55.82 29.85
N VAL A 82 4.10 -55.53 28.94
CA VAL A 82 3.65 -54.14 28.73
C VAL A 82 3.18 -53.56 30.05
N ARG A 83 3.62 -52.34 30.39
CA ARG A 83 3.19 -51.61 31.60
C ARG A 83 2.61 -50.24 31.30
N PHE A 84 2.94 -49.64 30.16
CA PHE A 84 2.41 -48.35 29.74
C PHE A 84 1.79 -48.45 28.35
N ALA A 85 0.67 -47.76 28.14
CA ALA A 85 0.02 -47.70 26.84
C ALA A 85 -0.63 -46.35 26.56
N TRP A 86 -0.38 -45.79 25.38
CA TRP A 86 -0.90 -44.51 24.91
C TRP A 86 -1.87 -44.77 23.76
N PHE A 87 -3.13 -44.38 23.93
CA PHE A 87 -4.19 -44.56 22.93
C PHE A 87 -4.61 -43.20 22.38
N GLN A 88 -4.43 -42.98 21.08
CA GLN A 88 -4.78 -41.70 20.44
C GLN A 88 -6.29 -41.49 20.34
N ASP A 89 -7.05 -42.56 20.11
CA ASP A 89 -8.51 -42.50 20.08
C ASP A 89 -9.11 -43.62 20.97
N PRO A 90 -9.65 -43.28 22.15
CA PRO A 90 -10.29 -44.27 23.03
C PRO A 90 -11.61 -44.84 22.45
N THR A 91 -12.16 -44.21 21.41
CA THR A 91 -13.39 -44.64 20.74
C THR A 91 -13.14 -45.57 19.55
N ALA A 92 -11.91 -45.58 19.00
CA ALA A 92 -11.53 -46.42 17.86
C ALA A 92 -11.76 -47.92 18.12
N ARG A 93 -12.22 -48.64 17.08
CA ARG A 93 -12.41 -50.10 17.09
C ARG A 93 -11.92 -50.68 15.75
N PRO A 94 -10.81 -51.45 15.69
CA PRO A 94 -9.99 -51.90 16.82
C PRO A 94 -9.18 -50.75 17.44
N LEU A 95 -8.89 -50.87 18.74
CA LEU A 95 -8.08 -49.90 19.47
C LEU A 95 -6.62 -49.97 18.99
N GLN A 96 -5.98 -48.82 18.78
CA GLN A 96 -4.57 -48.71 18.43
C GLN A 96 -3.83 -47.85 19.45
N GLY A 97 -2.59 -48.21 19.76
CA GLY A 97 -1.79 -47.47 20.73
C GLY A 97 -0.33 -47.87 20.76
N PHE A 98 0.49 -46.94 21.24
CA PHE A 98 1.91 -47.14 21.51
C PHE A 98 2.07 -47.77 22.91
N THR A 99 2.98 -48.74 23.07
CA THR A 99 3.17 -49.45 24.35
C THR A 99 4.64 -49.49 24.76
N VAL A 100 4.89 -49.39 26.06
CA VAL A 100 6.21 -49.61 26.66
C VAL A 100 6.14 -50.79 27.62
N ALA A 101 7.02 -51.77 27.38
CA ALA A 101 7.23 -52.91 28.25
C ALA A 101 8.37 -52.68 29.22
N LEU A 102 8.28 -53.30 30.39
CA LEU A 102 9.34 -53.33 31.39
C LEU A 102 9.82 -54.76 31.62
N THR A 103 11.09 -54.91 31.97
CA THR A 103 11.71 -56.14 32.46
C THR A 103 12.36 -55.89 33.82
N GLY A 104 12.58 -56.96 34.58
CA GLY A 104 13.17 -56.89 35.92
C GLY A 104 12.21 -57.29 37.02
N SER A 105 12.49 -56.79 38.23
CA SER A 105 11.73 -57.08 39.45
C SER A 105 11.52 -55.80 40.26
N ALA A 106 10.69 -55.86 41.31
CA ALA A 106 10.40 -54.74 42.20
C ALA A 106 11.67 -53.96 42.60
N GLY A 107 11.64 -52.64 42.43
CA GLY A 107 12.78 -51.74 42.68
C GLY A 107 13.93 -51.78 41.66
N ALA A 108 13.86 -52.60 40.61
CA ALA A 108 14.90 -52.76 39.59
C ALA A 108 14.31 -52.99 38.19
N TRP A 109 13.36 -52.14 37.79
CA TRP A 109 12.74 -52.19 36.46
C TRP A 109 13.60 -51.50 35.40
N ALA A 110 13.57 -52.03 34.17
CA ALA A 110 14.19 -51.40 33.02
C ALA A 110 13.39 -51.66 31.73
N THR A 111 13.63 -50.89 30.68
CA THR A 111 13.13 -51.23 29.33
C THR A 111 13.90 -52.44 28.78
N PRO A 112 13.25 -53.44 28.15
CA PRO A 112 13.93 -54.65 27.68
C PRO A 112 14.87 -54.39 26.49
N ASP A 113 14.47 -53.46 25.63
CA ASP A 113 15.21 -53.02 24.45
C ASP A 113 15.11 -51.50 24.31
N ARG A 114 15.72 -50.97 23.25
CA ARG A 114 15.57 -49.58 22.87
C ARG A 114 14.13 -49.29 22.48
N VAL A 115 13.60 -48.18 22.97
CA VAL A 115 12.22 -47.75 22.73
C VAL A 115 12.24 -46.37 22.07
N ASP A 116 11.64 -46.26 20.89
CA ASP A 116 11.49 -44.99 20.17
C ASP A 116 10.00 -44.60 20.22
N VAL A 117 9.67 -43.51 20.92
CA VAL A 117 8.33 -42.92 20.91
C VAL A 117 8.25 -41.97 19.72
N VAL A 118 7.64 -42.41 18.62
CA VAL A 118 7.61 -41.70 17.33
C VAL A 118 6.43 -40.73 17.26
N PHE A 119 6.68 -39.54 16.72
CA PHE A 119 5.68 -38.51 16.44
C PHE A 119 6.05 -37.80 15.12
N ALA A 120 5.37 -38.20 14.05
CA ALA A 120 5.72 -37.87 12.67
C ALA A 120 7.20 -38.18 12.37
N ASN A 121 7.98 -37.15 12.05
CA ASN A 121 9.41 -37.21 11.71
C ASN A 121 10.35 -37.03 12.91
N TYR A 122 9.81 -37.07 14.13
CA TYR A 122 10.57 -37.00 15.38
C TYR A 122 10.40 -38.28 16.21
N ALA A 123 11.35 -38.55 17.10
CA ALA A 123 11.18 -39.59 18.10
C ALA A 123 11.94 -39.30 19.40
N LEU A 124 11.31 -39.62 20.53
CA LEU A 124 11.97 -39.66 21.83
C LEU A 124 12.50 -41.08 22.07
N ARG A 125 13.82 -41.22 22.14
CA ARG A 125 14.52 -42.49 22.26
C ARG A 125 14.98 -42.76 23.68
N PHE A 126 14.56 -43.90 24.20
CA PHE A 126 15.13 -44.51 25.40
C PHE A 126 16.21 -45.51 25.00
N ALA A 127 17.39 -45.37 25.60
CA ALA A 127 18.48 -46.34 25.49
C ALA A 127 18.03 -47.77 25.82
N ARG A 128 18.77 -48.77 25.34
CA ARG A 128 18.49 -50.15 25.72
C ARG A 128 18.78 -50.34 27.22
N LEU A 129 17.95 -51.13 27.92
CA LEU A 129 18.08 -51.35 29.37
C LEU A 129 18.01 -50.04 30.16
N ASN A 130 17.10 -49.14 29.79
CA ASN A 130 16.88 -47.88 30.49
C ASN A 130 16.20 -48.14 31.84
N THR A 131 16.82 -47.74 32.94
CA THR A 131 16.32 -47.98 34.31
C THR A 131 15.10 -47.11 34.58
N VAL A 132 14.02 -47.74 35.06
CA VAL A 132 12.76 -47.09 35.42
C VAL A 132 12.58 -47.12 36.93
N ALA A 133 12.52 -45.95 37.56
CA ALA A 133 12.36 -45.81 39.00
C ALA A 133 11.33 -44.72 39.35
N VAL A 134 10.65 -44.88 40.49
CA VAL A 134 9.78 -43.84 41.04
C VAL A 134 10.62 -42.63 41.47
N ASP A 135 10.17 -41.43 41.15
CA ASP A 135 10.85 -40.19 41.52
C ASP A 135 10.87 -39.97 43.04
N ALA A 136 11.75 -39.08 43.50
CA ALA A 136 11.92 -38.81 44.94
C ALA A 136 10.65 -38.24 45.61
N THR A 137 9.75 -37.65 44.82
CA THR A 137 8.47 -37.07 45.28
C THR A 137 7.32 -38.08 45.27
N VAL A 138 7.55 -39.31 44.76
CA VAL A 138 6.56 -40.39 44.62
C VAL A 138 5.34 -39.95 43.79
N THR A 139 5.57 -39.08 42.82
CA THR A 139 4.54 -38.50 41.93
C THR A 139 4.70 -38.93 40.48
N GLY A 140 5.83 -39.51 40.12
CA GLY A 140 6.14 -39.86 38.74
C GLY A 140 7.26 -40.88 38.63
N LEU A 141 7.69 -41.11 37.40
CA LEU A 141 8.76 -42.04 37.06
C LEU A 141 9.94 -41.31 36.42
N THR A 142 11.13 -41.90 36.57
CA THR A 142 12.36 -41.47 35.92
C THR A 142 12.91 -42.62 35.07
N PHE A 143 13.43 -42.28 33.90
CA PHE A 143 14.02 -43.17 32.92
C PHE A 143 15.49 -42.75 32.74
N THR A 144 16.40 -43.53 33.31
CA THR A 144 17.84 -43.26 33.32
C THR A 144 18.58 -44.23 32.41
N ALA A 145 19.31 -43.69 31.42
CA ALA A 145 20.13 -44.50 30.52
C ALA A 145 21.29 -45.18 31.27
N PRO A 146 21.69 -46.41 30.89
CA PRO A 146 22.86 -47.06 31.47
C PRO A 146 24.16 -46.33 31.10
N SER A 147 25.22 -46.55 31.88
CA SER A 147 26.53 -45.95 31.61
C SER A 147 27.07 -46.33 30.22
N GLY A 148 27.37 -45.34 29.39
CA GLY A 148 27.92 -45.52 28.04
C GLY A 148 26.87 -45.51 26.91
N ASP A 149 25.58 -45.39 27.24
CA ASP A 149 24.49 -45.11 26.29
C ASP A 149 23.74 -43.85 26.76
N GLN A 150 22.91 -43.26 25.90
CA GLN A 150 22.15 -42.04 26.23
C GLN A 150 20.76 -42.06 25.62
N ASN A 151 19.81 -41.48 26.36
CA ASN A 151 18.52 -41.10 25.79
C ASN A 151 18.73 -39.94 24.80
N ALA A 152 17.86 -39.84 23.80
CA ALA A 152 17.98 -38.79 22.79
C ALA A 152 16.63 -38.37 22.23
N LEU A 153 16.52 -37.10 21.84
CA LEU A 153 15.51 -36.66 20.88
C LEU A 153 16.09 -36.83 19.47
N LEU A 154 15.27 -37.26 18.54
CA LEU A 154 15.67 -37.47 17.16
C LEU A 154 14.77 -36.68 16.24
N ALA A 155 15.34 -36.09 15.21
CA ALA A 155 14.60 -35.32 14.22
C ALA A 155 15.11 -35.66 12.82
N SER A 156 14.18 -35.82 11.87
CA SER A 156 14.49 -35.93 10.45
C SER A 156 13.78 -34.80 9.71
N PRO A 157 14.48 -33.73 9.28
CA PRO A 157 13.86 -32.60 8.59
C PRO A 157 12.97 -33.04 7.43
N LEU A 158 11.71 -32.58 7.42
CA LEU A 158 10.70 -32.90 6.41
C LEU A 158 10.44 -34.41 6.17
N ALA A 159 10.93 -35.30 7.03
CA ALA A 159 11.01 -36.74 6.81
C ALA A 159 11.86 -37.19 5.60
N ILE A 160 12.70 -36.31 5.03
CA ILE A 160 13.53 -36.60 3.83
C ILE A 160 15.03 -36.57 4.15
N GLY A 161 15.44 -35.87 5.21
CA GLY A 161 16.83 -35.70 5.61
C GLY A 161 17.41 -36.83 6.49
N PRO A 162 18.74 -36.87 6.68
CA PRO A 162 19.38 -37.77 7.64
C PRO A 162 18.90 -37.47 9.07
N GLN A 163 18.64 -38.52 9.86
CA GLN A 163 18.22 -38.38 11.25
C GLN A 163 19.33 -37.73 12.09
N THR A 164 19.01 -36.60 12.70
CA THR A 164 19.89 -35.89 13.64
C THR A 164 19.53 -36.33 15.07
N THR A 165 20.56 -36.53 15.90
CA THR A 165 20.42 -36.99 17.29
C THR A 165 20.78 -35.87 18.25
N PHE A 166 19.85 -35.55 19.16
CA PHE A 166 19.99 -34.55 20.22
C PHE A 166 20.07 -35.28 21.57
N PRO A 167 21.27 -35.40 22.16
CA PRO A 167 21.45 -36.10 23.43
C PRO A 167 20.62 -35.48 24.55
N ILE A 168 19.99 -36.32 25.37
CA ILE A 168 19.27 -35.88 26.57
C ILE A 168 20.21 -35.89 27.76
N THR A 169 20.27 -34.77 28.47
CA THR A 169 21.05 -34.63 29.70
C THR A 169 20.20 -35.02 30.91
N GLY A 170 20.66 -36.01 31.69
CA GLY A 170 19.95 -36.49 32.88
C GLY A 170 18.88 -37.55 32.57
N ALA A 171 17.96 -37.74 33.52
CA ALA A 171 16.86 -38.69 33.38
C ALA A 171 15.68 -38.06 32.62
N VAL A 172 14.97 -38.87 31.82
CA VAL A 172 13.66 -38.49 31.29
C VAL A 172 12.64 -38.72 32.40
N THR A 173 11.73 -37.77 32.65
CA THR A 173 10.70 -37.86 33.68
C THR A 173 9.33 -38.15 33.06
N LEU A 174 8.45 -38.81 33.81
CA LEU A 174 7.05 -39.03 33.45
C LEU A 174 6.19 -38.79 34.70
N PRO A 175 5.66 -37.58 34.91
CA PRO A 175 4.76 -37.29 36.01
C PRO A 175 3.44 -38.05 35.86
N LEU A 176 2.98 -38.71 36.92
CA LEU A 176 1.78 -39.55 36.90
C LEU A 176 0.69 -39.06 37.86
N ILE A 177 1.07 -38.64 39.07
CA ILE A 177 0.14 -38.20 40.12
C ILE A 177 0.35 -36.71 40.36
N VAL A 178 -0.26 -35.91 39.48
CA VAL A 178 -0.26 -34.44 39.58
C VAL A 178 -1.69 -33.92 39.38
N PRO A 179 -2.10 -32.82 40.06
CA PRO A 179 -3.47 -32.32 40.01
C PRO A 179 -3.96 -31.94 38.60
N THR A 180 -3.04 -31.50 37.73
CA THR A 180 -3.30 -31.18 36.31
C THR A 180 -2.07 -31.52 35.47
N GLY A 181 -2.26 -31.97 34.23
CA GLY A 181 -1.17 -32.04 33.23
C GLY A 181 -0.23 -33.25 33.29
N GLY A 182 -0.53 -34.30 34.07
CA GLY A 182 0.29 -35.52 34.09
C GLY A 182 0.34 -36.24 32.73
N GLY A 183 1.36 -37.08 32.55
CA GLY A 183 1.49 -37.99 31.41
C GLY A 183 2.36 -37.50 30.25
N CYS A 184 3.02 -36.36 30.38
CA CYS A 184 4.01 -35.89 29.41
C CYS A 184 5.43 -36.37 29.81
N PHE A 185 6.23 -36.76 28.83
CA PHE A 185 7.66 -37.01 29.04
C PHE A 185 8.40 -35.69 29.17
N GLY A 186 9.09 -35.49 30.28
CA GLY A 186 9.97 -34.35 30.54
C GLY A 186 11.43 -34.70 30.28
N PHE A 187 12.18 -33.84 29.57
CA PHE A 187 13.61 -34.06 29.30
C PHE A 187 14.34 -32.74 29.08
N ALA A 188 15.68 -32.76 29.15
CA ALA A 188 16.52 -31.61 28.84
C ALA A 188 17.53 -31.96 27.74
N THR A 189 17.73 -31.04 26.79
CA THR A 189 18.70 -31.15 25.69
C THR A 189 19.20 -29.76 25.30
N SER A 190 20.02 -29.66 24.26
CA SER A 190 20.45 -28.37 23.70
C SER A 190 20.52 -28.43 22.18
N SER A 191 20.45 -27.26 21.55
CA SER A 191 20.56 -27.12 20.10
C SER A 191 21.41 -25.90 19.75
N ASP A 192 22.34 -26.07 18.82
CA ASP A 192 23.05 -25.00 18.12
C ASP A 192 22.33 -24.62 16.82
N ASP A 193 22.96 -23.81 15.97
CA ASP A 193 22.41 -23.34 14.69
C ASP A 193 22.08 -24.47 13.71
N ALA A 194 23.02 -25.41 13.55
CA ALA A 194 22.82 -26.59 12.72
C ALA A 194 21.70 -27.48 13.29
N GLY A 195 21.65 -27.61 14.62
CA GLY A 195 20.57 -28.28 15.34
C GLY A 195 19.21 -27.64 15.11
N LEU A 196 19.08 -26.30 15.14
CA LEU A 196 17.81 -25.62 14.87
C LEU A 196 17.35 -25.84 13.42
N THR A 197 18.29 -25.94 12.48
CA THR A 197 17.99 -26.34 11.10
C THR A 197 17.53 -27.79 11.01
N ALA A 198 18.17 -28.70 11.76
CA ALA A 198 17.78 -30.11 11.82
C ALA A 198 16.44 -30.35 12.56
N LEU A 199 16.05 -29.44 13.46
CA LEU A 199 14.73 -29.39 14.08
C LEU A 199 13.68 -28.65 13.22
N ASP A 200 14.05 -28.22 12.00
CA ASP A 200 13.20 -27.43 11.09
C ASP A 200 12.51 -26.24 11.82
N ALA A 201 13.28 -25.54 12.66
CA ALA A 201 12.75 -24.46 13.49
C ALA A 201 12.57 -23.17 12.68
N GLY A 202 11.40 -22.53 12.72
CA GLY A 202 11.14 -21.26 12.04
C GLY A 202 9.65 -20.97 11.82
N ILE A 203 9.37 -19.85 11.16
CA ILE A 203 8.04 -19.54 10.63
C ILE A 203 7.93 -20.14 9.24
N ARG A 204 6.76 -20.65 8.86
CA ARG A 204 6.55 -21.27 7.55
C ARG A 204 5.25 -20.79 6.93
N TYR A 205 5.28 -20.46 5.64
CA TYR A 205 4.10 -20.19 4.82
C TYR A 205 4.04 -21.22 3.69
N PHE A 206 2.82 -21.50 3.23
CA PHE A 206 2.52 -22.52 2.24
C PHE A 206 1.75 -21.87 1.10
N MET A 207 2.03 -22.23 -0.13
CA MET A 207 1.27 -21.77 -1.28
C MET A 207 1.06 -22.88 -2.29
N SER A 208 0.04 -22.77 -3.12
CA SER A 208 -0.14 -23.67 -4.27
C SER A 208 1.14 -23.75 -5.09
N SER A 209 1.56 -24.95 -5.49
CA SER A 209 2.76 -25.12 -6.32
C SER A 209 2.47 -24.83 -7.79
N TYR A 210 3.30 -23.99 -8.41
CA TYR A 210 3.19 -23.72 -9.84
C TYR A 210 3.61 -24.93 -10.68
N ASP A 211 4.75 -25.53 -10.35
CA ASP A 211 5.37 -26.59 -11.14
C ASP A 211 4.61 -27.93 -11.00
N THR A 212 3.93 -28.12 -9.86
CA THR A 212 3.27 -29.39 -9.54
C THR A 212 1.85 -29.13 -9.00
N PRO A 213 0.85 -28.90 -9.89
CA PRO A 213 -0.53 -28.64 -9.47
C PRO A 213 -1.06 -29.72 -8.52
N GLY A 214 -1.74 -29.31 -7.44
CA GLY A 214 -2.19 -30.18 -6.35
C GLY A 214 -1.18 -30.42 -5.24
N TYR A 215 0.06 -29.95 -5.38
CA TYR A 215 1.06 -29.87 -4.30
C TYR A 215 1.20 -28.44 -3.78
N VAL A 216 1.87 -28.29 -2.64
CA VAL A 216 2.17 -26.99 -2.04
C VAL A 216 3.67 -26.71 -1.98
N ASP A 217 4.05 -25.51 -2.39
CA ASP A 217 5.38 -24.97 -2.16
C ASP A 217 5.47 -24.45 -0.72
N THR A 218 6.57 -24.76 -0.05
CA THR A 218 6.75 -24.40 1.35
C THR A 218 7.91 -23.45 1.57
N LEU A 219 7.60 -22.29 2.15
CA LEU A 219 8.53 -21.19 2.37
C LEU A 219 8.91 -21.11 3.86
N ARG A 220 10.13 -21.56 4.19
CA ARG A 220 10.68 -21.50 5.56
C ARG A 220 11.42 -20.18 5.80
N TYR A 221 11.09 -19.55 6.91
CA TYR A 221 11.72 -18.34 7.44
C TYR A 221 12.43 -18.66 8.76
N PRO A 222 13.77 -18.79 8.76
CA PRO A 222 14.50 -18.99 10.01
C PRO A 222 14.38 -17.74 10.89
N VAL A 223 14.25 -17.94 12.20
CA VAL A 223 14.06 -16.82 13.14
C VAL A 223 15.35 -16.47 13.88
N PHE A 224 16.11 -17.46 14.32
CA PHE A 224 17.33 -17.30 15.12
C PHE A 224 18.57 -17.69 14.31
N ASP A 225 19.66 -16.95 14.50
CA ASP A 225 21.02 -17.25 14.02
C ASP A 225 21.90 -17.51 15.24
N LEU A 226 22.25 -18.77 15.46
CA LEU A 226 23.13 -19.21 16.56
C LEU A 226 24.52 -19.57 16.07
N ALA A 227 24.90 -19.18 14.84
CA ALA A 227 26.21 -19.50 14.30
C ALA A 227 27.32 -18.94 15.21
N SER A 228 28.40 -19.70 15.39
CA SER A 228 29.51 -19.30 16.24
C SER A 228 30.38 -18.19 15.64
N ALA A 229 30.21 -17.89 14.35
CA ALA A 229 30.91 -16.85 13.62
C ALA A 229 30.04 -16.28 12.51
N GLY A 230 30.26 -15.01 12.16
CA GLY A 230 29.59 -14.34 11.05
C GLY A 230 29.87 -12.84 11.04
N PRO A 231 29.53 -12.12 9.94
CA PRO A 231 29.83 -10.69 9.79
C PRO A 231 29.19 -9.78 10.86
N GLN A 232 28.16 -10.29 11.55
CA GLN A 232 27.36 -9.57 12.54
C GLN A 232 27.35 -10.26 13.92
N ALA A 233 28.23 -11.26 14.12
CA ALA A 233 28.38 -11.94 15.40
C ALA A 233 29.19 -11.07 16.38
N ALA A 234 28.69 -10.90 17.60
CA ALA A 234 29.37 -10.17 18.66
C ALA A 234 29.76 -11.11 19.81
N ALA A 235 30.82 -10.75 20.54
CA ALA A 235 31.18 -11.44 21.78
C ALA A 235 30.04 -11.28 22.80
N GLY A 236 29.42 -12.39 23.20
CA GLY A 236 28.26 -12.39 24.10
C GLY A 236 26.94 -12.80 23.47
N ASP A 237 26.90 -13.04 22.15
CA ASP A 237 25.74 -13.64 21.49
C ASP A 237 25.60 -15.13 21.85
N ALA A 238 24.36 -15.62 21.90
CA ALA A 238 24.08 -17.03 22.11
C ALA A 238 24.53 -17.88 20.91
N THR A 239 25.22 -18.98 21.19
CA THR A 239 25.64 -19.99 20.19
C THR A 239 24.90 -21.31 20.32
N SER A 240 24.06 -21.45 21.35
CA SER A 240 23.18 -22.60 21.56
C SER A 240 22.01 -22.23 22.46
N PHE A 241 20.89 -22.91 22.31
CA PHE A 241 19.80 -22.90 23.28
C PHE A 241 19.83 -24.15 24.14
N ALA A 242 19.68 -23.97 25.46
CA ALA A 242 19.28 -25.04 26.35
C ALA A 242 17.75 -25.20 26.27
N LEU A 243 17.30 -26.43 26.05
CA LEU A 243 15.92 -26.77 25.77
C LEU A 243 15.39 -27.75 26.83
N THR A 244 14.24 -27.43 27.42
CA THR A 244 13.48 -28.35 28.27
C THR A 244 12.26 -28.83 27.50
N GLY A 245 12.24 -30.12 27.15
CA GLY A 245 11.14 -30.74 26.42
C GLY A 245 10.05 -31.24 27.35
N SER A 246 8.80 -30.98 26.97
CA SER A 246 7.62 -31.69 27.42
C SER A 246 6.98 -32.34 26.20
N PHE A 247 6.69 -33.63 26.25
CA PHE A 247 6.13 -34.36 25.11
C PHE A 247 4.97 -35.26 25.52
N ASP A 248 3.79 -35.06 24.94
CA ASP A 248 2.65 -35.96 25.06
C ASP A 248 2.51 -36.86 23.81
N PRO A 249 2.69 -38.18 23.93
CA PRO A 249 2.55 -39.10 22.81
C PRO A 249 1.15 -39.14 22.15
N VAL A 250 0.10 -38.76 22.88
CA VAL A 250 -1.28 -38.77 22.36
C VAL A 250 -1.81 -37.38 21.98
N ASP A 251 -1.07 -36.31 22.29
CA ASP A 251 -1.47 -34.93 21.99
C ASP A 251 -0.26 -34.11 21.48
N GLN A 252 0.23 -34.52 20.30
CA GLN A 252 1.56 -34.18 19.81
C GLN A 252 1.70 -32.74 19.29
N THR A 253 0.60 -32.08 18.91
CA THR A 253 0.60 -30.69 18.37
C THR A 253 0.08 -29.65 19.37
N ASN A 254 -0.42 -30.09 20.53
CA ASN A 254 -0.87 -29.21 21.59
C ASN A 254 0.31 -28.54 22.30
N ALA A 255 0.50 -27.26 22.02
CA ALA A 255 1.58 -26.42 22.53
C ALA A 255 1.71 -26.44 24.07
N ALA A 256 0.62 -26.63 24.81
CA ALA A 256 0.65 -26.64 26.27
C ALA A 256 1.22 -27.95 26.85
N ARG A 257 1.18 -29.05 26.09
CA ARG A 257 1.61 -30.38 26.52
C ARG A 257 2.88 -30.86 25.81
N THR A 258 3.04 -30.44 24.56
CA THR A 258 4.10 -30.86 23.65
C THR A 258 4.87 -29.65 23.11
N ASN A 259 6.03 -29.35 23.69
CA ASN A 259 6.88 -28.21 23.36
C ASN A 259 8.35 -28.42 23.80
N LEU A 260 9.25 -27.61 23.25
CA LEU A 260 10.63 -27.45 23.72
C LEU A 260 10.81 -26.03 24.27
N GLN A 261 10.73 -25.86 25.58
CA GLN A 261 10.91 -24.58 26.24
C GLN A 261 12.38 -24.13 26.17
N ILE A 262 12.61 -22.86 25.81
CA ILE A 262 13.94 -22.26 25.72
C ILE A 262 14.31 -21.69 27.10
N ALA A 263 15.49 -22.03 27.60
CA ALA A 263 15.96 -21.55 28.89
C ALA A 263 16.04 -20.01 28.94
N THR A 264 15.57 -19.43 30.05
CA THR A 264 15.66 -17.99 30.32
C THR A 264 17.00 -17.59 30.93
N GLY A 265 17.34 -16.29 30.84
CA GLY A 265 18.55 -15.74 31.48
C GLY A 265 19.85 -16.04 30.74
N GLY A 266 19.79 -16.64 29.56
CA GLY A 266 20.93 -16.82 28.66
C GLY A 266 21.32 -15.56 27.88
N ALA A 267 22.40 -15.65 27.13
CA ALA A 267 22.82 -14.64 26.17
C ALA A 267 21.71 -14.32 25.14
N PRO A 268 21.63 -13.08 24.63
CA PRO A 268 20.70 -12.76 23.54
C PRO A 268 21.05 -13.57 22.29
N ALA A 269 20.04 -14.10 21.61
CA ALA A 269 20.20 -14.73 20.32
C ALA A 269 20.10 -13.68 19.20
N ARG A 270 20.97 -13.79 18.20
CA ARG A 270 20.79 -13.03 16.96
C ARG A 270 19.54 -13.54 16.24
N THR A 271 18.81 -12.64 15.58
CA THR A 271 17.65 -13.01 14.77
C THR A 271 17.89 -12.71 13.29
N TYR A 272 17.06 -13.27 12.43
CA TYR A 272 16.99 -12.89 11.01
C TYR A 272 16.11 -11.66 10.75
N TYR A 273 15.55 -11.04 11.79
CA TYR A 273 14.96 -9.72 11.70
C TYR A 273 16.03 -8.63 11.61
N ARG A 274 15.69 -7.51 10.98
CA ARG A 274 16.59 -6.38 10.74
C ARG A 274 15.93 -5.07 11.15
N ASN A 275 16.76 -4.09 11.53
CA ASN A 275 16.30 -2.70 11.57
C ASN A 275 16.40 -2.06 10.18
N ALA A 276 15.90 -0.83 10.02
CA ALA A 276 15.90 -0.12 8.74
C ALA A 276 17.31 0.11 8.13
N LEU A 277 18.38 -0.04 8.93
CA LEU A 277 19.78 0.05 8.47
C LEU A 277 20.37 -1.33 8.08
N GLY A 278 19.58 -2.40 8.16
CA GLY A 278 20.04 -3.77 7.91
C GLY A 278 20.88 -4.35 9.05
N GLU A 279 20.90 -3.73 10.24
CA GLU A 279 21.58 -4.27 11.42
C GLU A 279 20.76 -5.39 12.07
N VAL A 280 21.44 -6.32 12.74
CA VAL A 280 20.82 -7.48 13.39
C VAL A 280 20.00 -7.06 14.62
N VAL A 281 18.77 -7.57 14.71
CA VAL A 281 17.96 -7.51 15.92
C VAL A 281 18.27 -8.72 16.80
N ARG A 282 18.51 -8.48 18.08
CA ARG A 282 18.79 -9.49 19.10
C ARG A 282 17.55 -9.76 19.94
N ALA A 283 17.34 -11.01 20.31
CA ALA A 283 16.18 -11.49 21.05
C ALA A 283 16.62 -12.31 22.28
N THR A 284 16.18 -11.88 23.47
CA THR A 284 16.43 -12.58 24.73
C THR A 284 15.18 -13.37 25.14
N PRO A 285 15.25 -14.71 25.26
CA PRO A 285 14.09 -15.53 25.64
C PRO A 285 13.51 -15.18 27.02
N ARG A 286 12.18 -15.12 27.12
CA ARG A 286 11.44 -14.99 28.39
C ARG A 286 10.83 -16.32 28.82
N ALA A 287 10.14 -16.32 29.98
CA ALA A 287 9.69 -17.56 30.64
C ALA A 287 8.74 -18.41 29.78
N ASP A 288 7.98 -17.79 28.88
CA ASP A 288 7.05 -18.44 27.96
C ASP A 288 7.69 -18.81 26.60
N ALA A 289 8.97 -18.50 26.38
CA ALA A 289 9.67 -18.78 25.13
C ALA A 289 9.83 -20.30 24.91
N ALA A 290 9.32 -20.80 23.78
CA ALA A 290 9.38 -22.21 23.44
C ALA A 290 9.38 -22.44 21.92
N LEU A 291 9.59 -23.69 21.51
CA LEU A 291 9.34 -24.19 20.18
C LEU A 291 8.21 -25.22 20.23
N VAL A 292 7.25 -25.15 19.31
CA VAL A 292 6.05 -26.01 19.28
C VAL A 292 5.88 -26.71 17.95
N PHE A 293 5.37 -27.94 17.99
CA PHE A 293 5.22 -28.79 16.80
C PHE A 293 4.03 -28.36 15.94
N ARG A 294 4.26 -28.16 14.64
CA ARG A 294 3.25 -27.81 13.65
C ARG A 294 3.36 -28.70 12.43
N THR A 295 2.26 -28.90 11.73
CA THR A 295 2.19 -29.74 10.52
C THR A 295 2.74 -28.98 9.32
N VAL A 296 3.57 -29.65 8.53
CA VAL A 296 3.98 -29.19 7.21
C VAL A 296 2.92 -29.67 6.23
N LEU A 297 2.22 -28.75 5.58
CA LEU A 297 1.30 -29.09 4.50
C LEU A 297 2.12 -29.58 3.30
N THR A 298 1.78 -30.76 2.75
CA THR A 298 2.53 -31.38 1.65
C THR A 298 1.73 -31.48 0.35
N ALA A 299 0.41 -31.38 0.42
CA ALA A 299 -0.49 -31.33 -0.73
C ALA A 299 -1.58 -30.27 -0.52
N GLU A 300 -2.22 -29.83 -1.60
CA GLU A 300 -3.35 -28.91 -1.47
C GLU A 300 -4.52 -29.60 -0.74
N PRO A 301 -5.20 -28.91 0.21
CA PRO A 301 -6.31 -29.49 0.95
C PRO A 301 -7.48 -29.85 0.03
N VAL A 302 -8.10 -31.01 0.25
CA VAL A 302 -9.34 -31.42 -0.43
C VAL A 302 -10.44 -31.48 0.61
N ASP A 303 -11.52 -30.70 0.43
CA ASP A 303 -12.63 -30.58 1.40
C ASP A 303 -12.19 -30.20 2.84
N GLY A 304 -11.07 -29.47 2.98
CA GLY A 304 -10.49 -29.07 4.27
C GLY A 304 -9.71 -30.18 4.98
N ASP A 305 -9.57 -31.36 4.37
CA ASP A 305 -8.68 -32.41 4.85
C ASP A 305 -7.24 -32.15 4.38
N THR A 306 -6.31 -32.13 5.33
CA THR A 306 -4.87 -31.91 5.06
C THR A 306 -4.12 -33.22 4.82
N GLY A 307 -4.81 -34.37 4.95
CA GLY A 307 -4.26 -35.71 4.81
C GLY A 307 -3.51 -36.20 6.05
N ASP A 308 -3.65 -37.49 6.35
CA ASP A 308 -2.91 -38.15 7.44
C ASP A 308 -1.41 -38.31 7.09
N GLY A 309 -0.54 -38.09 8.08
CA GLY A 309 0.90 -38.42 7.97
C GLY A 309 1.83 -37.28 7.53
N ASN A 310 1.36 -36.04 7.53
CA ASN A 310 2.19 -34.85 7.30
C ASN A 310 3.37 -34.78 8.29
N PRO A 311 4.59 -34.43 7.84
CA PRO A 311 5.72 -34.23 8.74
C PRO A 311 5.49 -32.99 9.62
N TYR A 312 6.19 -32.93 10.74
CA TYR A 312 6.18 -31.80 11.66
C TYR A 312 7.42 -30.89 11.47
N TYR A 313 7.24 -29.62 11.81
CA TYR A 313 8.30 -28.63 11.99
C TYR A 313 8.09 -27.90 13.33
N LEU A 314 9.09 -27.14 13.78
CA LEU A 314 9.01 -26.37 15.01
C LEU A 314 8.76 -24.89 14.75
N ALA A 315 7.63 -24.36 15.22
CA ALA A 315 7.35 -22.93 15.19
C ALA A 315 7.71 -22.27 16.54
N PRO A 316 8.22 -21.03 16.55
CA PRO A 316 8.50 -20.31 17.79
C PRO A 316 7.22 -19.95 18.54
N LEU A 317 7.27 -19.93 19.87
CA LEU A 317 6.18 -19.54 20.77
C LEU A 317 6.73 -18.62 21.86
N GLY A 318 5.90 -17.70 22.33
CA GLY A 318 6.15 -16.92 23.53
C GLY A 318 7.00 -15.69 23.29
N SER A 319 7.46 -15.09 24.38
CA SER A 319 7.94 -13.72 24.37
C SER A 319 9.46 -13.62 24.40
N PHE A 320 10.00 -12.68 23.65
CA PHE A 320 11.42 -12.36 23.58
C PHE A 320 11.61 -10.86 23.76
N ALA A 321 12.47 -10.45 24.69
CA ALA A 321 12.87 -9.04 24.77
C ALA A 321 13.79 -8.72 23.59
N VAL A 322 13.51 -7.64 22.85
CA VAL A 322 14.29 -7.28 21.65
C VAL A 322 15.14 -6.04 21.85
N THR A 323 16.34 -6.09 21.26
CA THR A 323 17.26 -4.96 21.14
C THR A 323 17.79 -4.89 19.71
N ALA A 324 17.85 -3.70 19.11
CA ALA A 324 18.38 -3.49 17.76
C ALA A 324 19.72 -2.75 17.83
N GLY A 325 20.75 -3.33 17.20
CA GLY A 325 22.11 -2.77 17.20
C GLY A 325 22.78 -2.81 18.58
N ASP A 326 24.06 -3.14 18.62
CA ASP A 326 24.88 -3.16 19.84
C ASP A 326 26.15 -2.36 19.50
N THR A 327 26.65 -1.40 20.25
CA THR A 327 26.95 -1.38 21.68
C THR A 327 27.38 0.06 21.99
N THR A 328 26.91 0.73 23.05
CA THR A 328 27.58 1.97 23.51
C THR A 328 28.97 1.66 24.14
N ALA A 329 29.46 0.41 24.03
CA ALA A 329 30.47 -0.21 24.87
C ALA A 329 31.63 -0.91 24.12
N ALA A 330 31.44 -1.51 22.94
CA ALA A 330 32.53 -2.27 22.30
C ALA A 330 33.65 -1.40 21.73
N LEU A 331 33.39 -0.14 21.36
CA LEU A 331 34.44 0.81 20.94
C LEU A 331 35.07 1.59 22.10
N ARG A 332 34.40 1.72 23.25
CA ARG A 332 35.04 2.30 24.45
C ARG A 332 36.13 1.38 25.00
N GLN A 333 35.91 0.06 24.94
CA GLN A 333 36.84 -0.92 25.49
C GLN A 333 38.00 -1.27 24.52
N ALA A 334 37.87 -1.01 23.21
CA ALA A 334 38.96 -1.16 22.25
C ALA A 334 39.95 0.03 22.23
N GLN A 335 39.59 1.18 22.83
CA GLN A 335 40.47 2.33 22.99
C GLN A 335 41.25 2.34 24.32
N ASP A 336 40.89 1.48 25.28
CA ASP A 336 41.68 1.29 26.50
C ASP A 336 42.84 0.29 26.31
N ASP A 337 42.77 -0.60 25.31
CA ASP A 337 43.81 -1.58 25.02
C ASP A 337 44.61 -1.21 23.76
N GLY A 338 45.64 -0.40 23.95
CA GLY A 338 46.66 -0.14 22.94
C GLY A 338 47.46 -1.40 22.60
N GLY A 339 47.19 -2.01 21.44
CA GLY A 339 47.99 -3.12 20.93
C GLY A 339 47.67 -3.49 19.49
N GLN A 340 48.57 -3.14 18.55
CA GLN A 340 48.53 -3.64 17.18
C GLN A 340 48.66 -5.18 17.13
N PRO A 341 47.94 -5.84 16.21
CA PRO A 341 48.48 -7.05 15.58
C PRO A 341 48.65 -6.89 14.07
N GLN A 342 49.81 -7.39 13.62
CA GLN A 342 50.31 -7.48 12.26
C GLN A 342 49.64 -8.64 11.49
N GLY A 343 49.82 -8.62 10.15
CA GLY A 343 49.06 -9.42 9.19
C GLY A 343 49.47 -10.89 8.99
N ALA A 344 48.62 -11.57 8.21
CA ALA A 344 48.79 -12.75 7.34
C ALA A 344 47.37 -13.37 7.20
N GLY A 345 46.75 -13.69 6.07
CA GLY A 345 47.19 -14.05 4.72
C GLY A 345 46.41 -15.32 4.34
N GLY A 346 45.47 -15.26 3.38
CA GLY A 346 44.76 -16.44 2.89
C GLY A 346 43.36 -16.16 2.34
N GLN A 347 43.08 -16.62 1.12
CA GLN A 347 41.97 -16.21 0.26
C GLN A 347 40.59 -16.75 0.68
N ALA A 348 39.62 -15.84 0.79
CA ALA A 348 38.19 -16.06 0.52
C ALA A 348 37.57 -14.69 0.19
N GLN A 349 37.72 -14.22 -1.04
CA GLN A 349 37.09 -13.01 -1.55
C GLN A 349 35.89 -13.41 -2.39
N ASP A 350 34.68 -13.20 -1.86
CA ASP A 350 33.50 -12.99 -2.71
C ASP A 350 32.39 -12.19 -1.98
N GLY A 351 31.75 -11.27 -2.70
CA GLY A 351 30.52 -10.57 -2.30
C GLY A 351 30.65 -9.35 -1.36
N PHE A 352 31.20 -9.51 -0.16
CA PHE A 352 31.00 -8.53 0.93
C PHE A 352 31.96 -7.32 0.88
N SER A 353 33.16 -7.47 0.31
CA SER A 353 34.18 -6.41 0.27
C SER A 353 33.82 -5.24 -0.64
N ARG A 354 32.95 -5.45 -1.64
CA ARG A 354 32.48 -4.38 -2.54
C ARG A 354 31.36 -3.53 -1.93
N GLY A 355 30.65 -4.04 -0.92
CA GLY A 355 29.66 -3.27 -0.15
C GLY A 355 30.31 -2.32 0.87
N LEU A 356 31.38 -2.76 1.54
CA LEU A 356 32.09 -1.92 2.51
C LEU A 356 33.00 -0.85 1.88
N GLU A 357 33.55 -1.08 0.69
CA GLU A 357 34.30 -0.03 -0.04
C GLU A 357 33.38 1.11 -0.54
N ALA A 358 32.07 0.87 -0.69
CA ALA A 358 31.09 1.93 -0.94
C ALA A 358 30.81 2.78 0.31
N VAL A 359 30.72 2.15 1.48
CA VAL A 359 30.50 2.86 2.77
C VAL A 359 31.74 3.66 3.21
N SER A 360 32.95 3.20 2.86
CA SER A 360 34.20 3.92 3.15
C SER A 360 34.45 5.16 2.27
N ARG A 361 33.67 5.37 1.20
CA ARG A 361 33.80 6.54 0.29
C ARG A 361 32.76 7.64 0.55
N HIS A 362 31.82 7.41 1.48
CA HIS A 362 30.80 8.36 1.89
C HIS A 362 30.89 8.62 3.40
N PRO A 363 31.63 9.67 3.84
CA PRO A 363 31.66 10.11 5.25
C PRO A 363 30.24 10.40 5.82
N GLU A 364 29.28 10.59 4.93
CA GLU A 364 27.88 10.96 5.17
C GLU A 364 27.07 9.83 5.85
N LEU A 365 27.43 8.55 5.65
CA LEU A 365 26.73 7.44 6.32
C LEU A 365 27.14 7.25 7.79
N VAL A 366 28.27 7.84 8.21
CA VAL A 366 28.81 7.69 9.58
C VAL A 366 28.22 8.75 10.54
N GLU A 367 27.86 9.93 10.04
CA GLU A 367 27.14 10.94 10.84
C GLU A 367 25.62 10.69 10.90
N TRP A 368 25.04 9.97 9.93
CA TRP A 368 23.61 9.60 9.93
C TRP A 368 23.24 8.57 11.01
N ALA A 369 24.22 7.81 11.50
CA ALA A 369 24.09 6.97 12.68
C ALA A 369 23.79 7.76 13.98
N GLY A 370 23.98 9.09 13.96
CA GLY A 370 23.75 10.00 15.09
C GLY A 370 22.29 10.39 15.33
N SER A 371 21.40 10.23 14.33
CA SER A 371 19.95 10.36 14.56
C SER A 371 19.42 9.01 15.06
N GLY A 372 19.36 8.83 16.38
CA GLY A 372 18.98 7.57 17.04
C GLY A 372 17.62 6.96 16.67
N LEU A 373 16.87 7.54 15.73
CA LEU A 373 15.54 7.12 15.29
C LEU A 373 15.53 5.85 14.41
N TYR A 374 16.48 5.67 13.48
CA TYR A 374 16.48 4.48 12.59
C TYR A 374 17.09 3.23 13.24
N ARG A 375 18.03 3.41 14.17
CA ARG A 375 18.64 2.30 14.93
C ARG A 375 17.62 1.61 15.84
N ALA A 376 16.65 2.36 16.36
CA ALA A 376 15.56 1.87 17.18
C ALA A 376 14.33 1.49 16.33
N THR A 377 14.49 0.65 15.31
CA THR A 377 13.38 0.16 14.47
C THR A 377 13.44 -1.34 14.24
N LEU A 378 12.28 -1.94 13.95
CA LEU A 378 12.15 -3.31 13.44
C LEU A 378 11.47 -3.26 12.07
N MET A 379 12.15 -3.68 11.01
CA MET A 379 11.53 -3.84 9.69
C MET A 379 10.45 -4.92 9.75
N ALA A 380 9.31 -4.63 9.15
CA ALA A 380 8.18 -5.55 9.09
C ALA A 380 8.16 -6.41 7.83
N GLY A 381 8.91 -6.01 6.80
CA GLY A 381 8.83 -6.57 5.46
C GLY A 381 10.16 -6.59 4.70
N LEU A 382 10.05 -6.63 3.37
CA LEU A 382 11.19 -6.54 2.45
C LEU A 382 11.72 -5.11 2.27
N SER A 383 10.97 -4.10 2.72
CA SER A 383 11.31 -2.69 2.51
C SER A 383 11.66 -1.94 3.77
N GLY A 384 12.47 -0.89 3.62
CA GLY A 384 12.71 0.09 4.68
C GLY A 384 11.54 1.05 4.92
N ALA A 385 10.45 0.92 4.17
CA ALA A 385 9.28 1.80 4.24
C ALA A 385 8.20 1.29 5.22
N GLU A 386 8.31 0.04 5.69
CA GLU A 386 7.39 -0.57 6.64
C GLU A 386 8.15 -1.08 7.88
N TYR A 387 7.99 -0.39 9.03
CA TYR A 387 8.70 -0.71 10.26
C TYR A 387 7.98 -0.23 11.52
N ALA A 388 8.29 -0.87 12.65
CA ALA A 388 7.86 -0.43 13.97
C ALA A 388 9.01 0.30 14.68
N ALA A 389 8.72 1.43 15.34
CA ALA A 389 9.68 2.02 16.26
C ALA A 389 9.84 1.13 17.51
N LEU A 390 11.07 0.94 17.95
CA LEU A 390 11.40 0.29 19.22
C LEU A 390 11.40 1.35 20.32
N ALA A 391 10.85 1.02 21.48
CA ALA A 391 10.72 1.97 22.57
C ALA A 391 12.08 2.30 23.19
N VAL A 392 12.45 3.58 23.19
CA VAL A 392 13.67 4.07 23.86
C VAL A 392 13.41 4.15 25.37
N GLY A 393 14.16 3.40 26.18
CA GLY A 393 14.04 3.40 27.64
C GLY A 393 12.94 2.50 28.23
N ALA A 394 12.21 1.77 27.38
CA ALA A 394 11.25 0.74 27.75
C ALA A 394 11.64 -0.60 27.10
N THR A 395 11.15 -1.73 27.64
CA THR A 395 11.48 -3.03 27.05
C THR A 395 10.53 -3.29 25.89
N THR A 396 11.07 -3.41 24.67
CA THR A 396 10.29 -3.86 23.52
C THR A 396 10.27 -5.38 23.49
N VAL A 397 9.12 -5.98 23.18
CA VAL A 397 8.91 -7.42 23.20
C VAL A 397 8.41 -7.88 21.85
N LEU A 398 9.07 -8.91 21.32
CA LEU A 398 8.61 -9.71 20.19
C LEU A 398 7.95 -10.98 20.72
N ARG A 399 6.66 -11.14 20.51
CA ARG A 399 5.88 -12.29 20.99
C ARG A 399 5.40 -13.12 19.82
N PHE A 400 5.72 -14.41 19.83
CA PHE A 400 5.24 -15.36 18.85
C PHE A 400 3.96 -16.03 19.36
N GLU A 401 2.90 -15.94 18.56
CA GLU A 401 1.62 -16.57 18.83
C GLU A 401 1.34 -17.66 17.81
N PRO A 402 0.99 -18.88 18.25
CA PRO A 402 0.82 -19.99 17.35
C PRO A 402 -0.57 -19.96 16.69
N ASN A 403 -0.77 -20.83 15.69
CA ASN A 403 -2.05 -21.07 15.01
C ASN A 403 -2.50 -19.94 14.07
N GLY A 404 -1.59 -19.07 13.62
CA GLY A 404 -1.86 -18.08 12.58
C GLY A 404 -2.02 -18.76 11.22
N ALA A 405 -2.97 -18.29 10.40
CA ALA A 405 -3.21 -18.81 9.04
C ALA A 405 -1.95 -18.77 8.17
N ALA A 406 -1.58 -19.87 7.52
CA ALA A 406 -0.30 -19.98 6.83
C ALA A 406 -0.40 -20.47 5.39
N TYR A 407 -1.58 -20.91 4.93
CA TYR A 407 -1.77 -21.38 3.57
C TYR A 407 -2.33 -20.27 2.67
N ALA A 408 -1.70 -20.04 1.53
CA ALA A 408 -2.08 -19.07 0.51
C ALA A 408 -2.45 -19.81 -0.79
N PRO A 409 -3.74 -20.14 -1.00
CA PRO A 409 -4.20 -20.68 -2.27
C PRO A 409 -3.86 -19.69 -3.40
N ALA A 410 -3.25 -20.20 -4.47
CA ALA A 410 -2.82 -19.38 -5.59
C ALA A 410 -3.30 -19.91 -6.93
N THR A 411 -3.62 -19.01 -7.84
CA THR A 411 -3.90 -19.30 -9.24
C THR A 411 -2.81 -18.70 -10.11
N PHE A 412 -2.38 -19.47 -11.11
CA PHE A 412 -1.25 -19.11 -11.96
C PHE A 412 -1.72 -18.82 -13.37
N GLN A 413 -1.28 -17.71 -13.93
CA GLN A 413 -1.51 -17.32 -15.32
C GLN A 413 -0.18 -17.12 -16.02
N GLN A 414 0.01 -17.81 -17.16
CA GLN A 414 1.19 -17.66 -18.00
C GLN A 414 0.81 -16.90 -19.28
N PRO A 415 1.00 -15.58 -19.34
CA PRO A 415 0.78 -14.82 -20.57
C PRO A 415 1.83 -15.19 -21.63
N THR A 416 1.45 -15.12 -22.90
CA THR A 416 2.32 -15.48 -24.04
C THR A 416 3.57 -14.60 -24.07
N GLY A 417 4.72 -15.14 -23.67
CA GLY A 417 6.01 -14.44 -23.68
C GLY A 417 6.36 -13.63 -22.43
N GLY A 418 5.66 -13.80 -21.30
CA GLY A 418 5.94 -13.11 -20.03
C GLY A 418 6.17 -14.02 -18.82
N ASP A 419 6.55 -13.42 -17.69
CA ASP A 419 6.69 -14.10 -16.40
C ASP A 419 5.34 -14.62 -15.88
N VAL A 420 5.39 -15.70 -15.09
CA VAL A 420 4.21 -16.31 -14.45
C VAL A 420 3.58 -15.30 -13.49
N ARG A 421 2.31 -14.94 -13.72
CA ARG A 421 1.54 -14.09 -12.81
C ARG A 421 0.83 -14.97 -11.78
N VAL A 422 1.03 -14.65 -10.49
CA VAL A 422 0.40 -15.33 -9.36
C VAL A 422 -0.69 -14.44 -8.75
N THR A 423 -1.89 -15.00 -8.59
CA THR A 423 -3.03 -14.36 -7.90
C THR A 423 -3.43 -15.20 -6.68
N PHE A 424 -3.38 -14.59 -5.49
CA PHE A 424 -3.71 -15.24 -4.23
C PHE A 424 -5.16 -15.01 -3.81
N SER A 425 -5.78 -16.00 -3.17
CA SER A 425 -7.15 -15.89 -2.63
C SER A 425 -7.23 -15.42 -1.16
N GLY A 426 -6.09 -15.15 -0.53
CA GLY A 426 -5.97 -14.81 0.90
C GLY A 426 -5.31 -15.92 1.73
N LEU A 427 -5.00 -15.65 3.00
CA LEU A 427 -4.46 -16.67 3.93
C LEU A 427 -5.60 -17.49 4.55
N SER A 428 -5.46 -18.81 4.57
CA SER A 428 -6.40 -19.76 5.19
C SER A 428 -5.76 -20.54 6.35
N THR A 429 -6.63 -21.10 7.21
CA THR A 429 -6.26 -21.92 8.36
C THR A 429 -5.99 -23.38 8.02
N ASP A 430 -6.01 -23.77 6.74
CA ASP A 430 -5.71 -25.14 6.31
C ASP A 430 -4.25 -25.52 6.62
N ALA A 431 -3.37 -24.51 6.75
CA ALA A 431 -2.11 -24.64 7.45
C ALA A 431 -1.98 -23.53 8.48
N THR A 432 -1.20 -23.79 9.53
CA THR A 432 -0.94 -22.77 10.56
C THR A 432 0.54 -22.62 10.91
N THR A 433 0.92 -21.41 11.31
CA THR A 433 2.27 -21.04 11.73
C THR A 433 2.23 -20.14 12.96
N SER A 434 3.39 -19.66 13.41
CA SER A 434 3.46 -18.65 14.44
C SER A 434 3.56 -17.25 13.84
N TYR A 435 2.68 -16.35 14.27
CA TYR A 435 2.77 -14.93 13.95
C TYR A 435 3.59 -14.20 15.01
N ALA A 436 4.42 -13.27 14.55
CA ALA A 436 5.24 -12.43 15.42
C ALA A 436 4.58 -11.07 15.61
N ASN A 437 4.22 -10.75 16.85
CA ASN A 437 3.68 -9.46 17.26
C ASN A 437 4.76 -8.66 18.01
N ILE A 438 4.76 -7.33 17.91
CA ILE A 438 5.67 -6.47 18.66
C ILE A 438 4.92 -5.42 19.49
N TYR A 439 5.33 -5.24 20.75
CA TYR A 439 4.74 -4.26 21.67
C TYR A 439 5.77 -3.73 22.69
N ALA A 440 5.47 -2.62 23.35
CA ALA A 440 6.28 -2.07 24.44
C ALA A 440 5.71 -2.42 25.82
N GLU A 441 6.60 -2.63 26.79
CA GLU A 441 6.26 -2.76 28.20
C GLU A 441 6.93 -1.64 29.00
N SER A 442 6.16 -1.01 29.89
CA SER A 442 6.70 -0.04 30.85
C SER A 442 7.81 -0.70 31.68
N PRO A 443 8.92 0.02 31.98
CA PRO A 443 9.93 -0.50 32.88
C PRO A 443 9.28 -0.84 34.21
N THR A 444 9.31 -2.12 34.57
CA THR A 444 8.78 -2.58 35.85
C THR A 444 9.57 -1.87 36.94
N VAL A 445 8.91 -1.02 37.73
CA VAL A 445 9.50 -0.55 38.98
C VAL A 445 9.73 -1.79 39.81
N VAL A 446 10.99 -2.24 39.92
CA VAL A 446 11.37 -3.31 40.82
C VAL A 446 10.90 -2.87 42.20
N ALA A 447 9.92 -3.59 42.75
CA ALA A 447 9.42 -3.35 44.10
C ALA A 447 10.51 -3.70 45.11
N THR A 448 11.48 -2.80 45.28
CA THR A 448 12.33 -2.80 46.46
C THR A 448 11.44 -2.45 47.65
N ALA A 449 11.66 -3.10 48.79
CA ALA A 449 10.88 -2.95 50.01
C ALA A 449 10.80 -1.49 50.57
N ASP A 450 11.53 -0.55 49.99
CA ASP A 450 11.51 0.89 50.32
C ASP A 450 10.43 1.71 49.57
N ALA A 451 9.55 1.07 48.77
CA ALA A 451 8.50 1.75 48.00
C ALA A 451 7.38 2.42 48.84
N ALA A 452 7.42 2.35 50.17
CA ALA A 452 6.41 2.96 51.06
C ALA A 452 6.53 4.49 51.21
N ARG A 453 7.43 5.17 50.48
CA ARG A 453 7.67 6.63 50.60
C ARG A 453 7.41 7.46 49.35
N PHE A 454 6.95 6.87 48.25
CA PHE A 454 6.50 7.64 47.09
C PHE A 454 4.97 7.67 47.03
N ASP A 455 4.43 8.89 47.01
CA ASP A 455 3.00 9.21 47.00
C ASP A 455 2.24 8.37 45.97
N ALA A 456 1.24 7.63 46.46
CA ALA A 456 0.27 6.88 45.67
C ALA A 456 -0.67 7.78 44.83
N ALA A 457 -0.38 9.08 44.71
CA ALA A 457 -1.20 10.05 44.00
C ALA A 457 -0.82 10.22 42.50
N ASN A 458 0.34 9.72 42.07
CA ASN A 458 0.78 9.79 40.66
C ASN A 458 0.68 8.47 39.88
N ALA A 459 0.13 7.41 40.48
CA ALA A 459 -0.04 6.10 39.85
C ALA A 459 -1.24 6.00 38.88
N ALA A 460 -1.83 7.13 38.46
CA ALA A 460 -3.13 7.19 37.77
C ALA A 460 -3.10 7.86 36.38
N THR A 461 -1.98 7.79 35.66
CA THR A 461 -1.92 8.12 34.22
C THR A 461 -1.24 7.01 33.43
N ASP A 462 -1.62 5.76 33.73
CA ASP A 462 -1.03 4.57 33.11
C ASP A 462 -1.65 4.33 31.72
N THR A 463 -1.34 5.22 30.76
CA THR A 463 -1.55 4.90 29.35
C THR A 463 -0.40 3.96 28.97
N PRO A 464 -0.67 2.68 28.62
CA PRO A 464 0.40 1.76 28.29
C PRO A 464 1.20 2.29 27.09
N PRO A 465 2.54 2.14 27.08
CA PRO A 465 3.37 2.64 25.99
C PRO A 465 2.94 1.96 24.68
N THR A 466 2.51 2.76 23.71
CA THR A 466 2.15 2.30 22.37
C THR A 466 3.34 2.46 21.42
N LEU A 467 3.62 1.43 20.62
CA LEU A 467 4.63 1.53 19.57
C LEU A 467 4.00 2.17 18.33
N THR A 468 4.69 3.15 17.74
CA THR A 468 4.28 3.73 16.47
C THR A 468 4.68 2.81 15.32
N TYR A 469 3.72 2.49 14.48
CA TYR A 469 3.94 1.79 13.23
C TYR A 469 4.05 2.78 12.09
N PHE A 470 5.08 2.62 11.28
CA PHE A 470 5.32 3.40 10.07
C PHE A 470 5.11 2.48 8.88
N ALA A 471 4.23 2.88 7.98
CA ALA A 471 4.02 2.17 6.73
C ALA A 471 3.77 3.16 5.62
N GLN A 472 4.54 3.00 4.56
CA GLN A 472 4.26 3.58 3.26
C GLN A 472 4.37 2.45 2.23
N PRO A 473 3.56 2.45 1.17
CA PRO A 473 3.81 1.57 0.05
C PRO A 473 5.25 1.77 -0.44
N ASP A 474 5.97 0.68 -0.74
CA ASP A 474 7.35 0.73 -1.27
C ASP A 474 7.48 1.58 -2.54
N SER A 475 6.35 1.75 -3.23
CA SER A 475 6.20 2.53 -4.44
C SER A 475 5.84 4.01 -4.18
N ALA A 476 5.50 4.37 -2.95
CA ALA A 476 4.83 5.61 -2.53
C ALA A 476 5.59 6.42 -1.49
N VAL A 477 6.91 6.23 -1.39
CA VAL A 477 7.73 6.82 -0.35
C VAL A 477 7.72 8.34 -0.47
N LEU A 478 7.33 9.04 0.62
CA LEU A 478 7.37 10.49 0.66
C LEU A 478 8.72 11.00 1.17
N HIS A 479 9.12 12.17 0.65
CA HIS A 479 10.33 12.84 1.05
C HIS A 479 10.05 14.26 1.55
N GLN A 480 10.82 14.69 2.55
CA GLN A 480 10.81 16.03 3.15
C GLN A 480 12.15 16.72 2.88
N PRO A 481 12.24 18.06 2.92
CA PRO A 481 13.52 18.74 2.86
C PRO A 481 14.43 18.24 3.98
N GLY A 482 15.65 17.87 3.62
CA GLY A 482 16.64 17.44 4.60
C GLY A 482 17.21 18.61 5.40
N GLY A 483 17.78 18.35 6.59
CA GLY A 483 18.46 19.37 7.39
C GLY A 483 19.59 20.05 6.61
N ALA A 484 20.06 21.22 7.10
CA ALA A 484 21.00 22.11 6.42
C ALA A 484 22.29 21.43 5.86
N ASP A 485 22.65 20.25 6.36
CA ASP A 485 23.85 19.49 5.99
C ASP A 485 23.58 18.26 5.07
N THR A 486 22.33 18.03 4.61
CA THR A 486 21.94 16.77 3.91
C THR A 486 21.74 16.87 2.39
N GLY A 487 22.08 18.00 1.78
CA GLY A 487 22.25 18.11 0.33
C GLY A 487 20.98 18.16 -0.54
N PHE A 488 19.83 17.56 -0.18
CA PHE A 488 18.56 17.81 -0.90
C PHE A 488 17.27 17.35 -0.18
N LEU A 489 17.05 16.03 -0.02
CA LEU A 489 15.79 15.44 0.47
C LEU A 489 16.06 14.30 1.47
N SER A 490 15.27 14.23 2.54
CA SER A 490 15.25 13.16 3.54
C SER A 490 13.96 12.35 3.43
N TYR A 491 14.00 11.06 3.74
CA TYR A 491 12.78 10.23 3.86
C TYR A 491 11.86 10.84 4.94
N LEU A 492 10.58 11.00 4.60
CA LEU A 492 9.53 11.42 5.52
C LEU A 492 8.81 10.17 6.01
N ALA A 493 9.12 9.72 7.22
CA ALA A 493 8.40 8.62 7.85
C ALA A 493 6.96 9.05 8.20
N LEU A 494 5.96 8.32 7.70
CA LEU A 494 4.54 8.56 8.04
C LEU A 494 4.06 7.50 9.05
N PRO A 495 3.54 7.93 10.20
CA PRO A 495 2.94 7.01 11.15
C PRO A 495 1.61 6.50 10.59
N ALA A 496 1.53 5.20 10.30
CA ALA A 496 0.32 4.55 9.81
C ALA A 496 -0.67 4.21 10.93
N GLY A 497 -0.18 4.10 12.18
CA GLY A 497 -1.02 3.84 13.34
C GLY A 497 -0.22 3.43 14.57
N ALA A 498 -0.92 2.96 15.59
CA ALA A 498 -0.33 2.46 16.83
C ALA A 498 -0.47 0.94 16.93
N LEU A 499 0.60 0.23 17.29
CA LEU A 499 0.52 -1.19 17.59
C LEU A 499 -0.15 -1.42 18.96
N PRO A 500 -0.98 -2.47 19.09
CA PRO A 500 -1.73 -2.74 20.31
C PRO A 500 -0.83 -3.07 21.50
N SER A 501 -1.26 -2.67 22.70
CA SER A 501 -0.55 -2.96 23.95
C SER A 501 -1.02 -4.27 24.60
N PRO A 502 -0.20 -4.91 25.46
CA PRO A 502 -0.53 -6.18 26.10
C PRO A 502 -1.78 -6.19 26.99
N ALA A 503 -2.32 -5.02 27.37
CA ALA A 503 -3.59 -4.93 28.10
C ALA A 503 -4.79 -5.43 27.29
N THR A 504 -4.63 -5.57 25.97
CA THR A 504 -5.58 -6.26 25.06
C THR A 504 -5.20 -7.73 24.80
N LEU A 505 -4.08 -8.22 25.35
CA LEU A 505 -3.44 -9.52 25.05
C LEU A 505 -3.27 -10.45 26.28
N SER A 506 -3.91 -10.14 27.42
CA SER A 506 -3.87 -10.92 28.67
C SER A 506 -5.30 -11.06 29.20
N SER A 507 -5.84 -12.21 29.61
CA SER A 507 -5.22 -13.40 30.22
C SER A 507 -6.10 -14.67 30.06
N SER A 508 -5.44 -15.83 30.11
CA SER A 508 -6.01 -17.13 30.56
C SER A 508 -7.25 -17.68 29.85
N SER A 509 -7.06 -18.23 28.64
CA SER A 509 -7.76 -19.45 28.16
C SER A 509 -7.07 -19.95 26.88
N PRO A 510 -7.04 -21.27 26.60
CA PRO A 510 -6.62 -21.76 25.29
C PRO A 510 -7.59 -21.21 24.25
N VAL A 511 -7.08 -20.37 23.35
CA VAL A 511 -7.86 -19.74 22.29
C VAL A 511 -8.14 -20.79 21.20
N THR A 512 -9.37 -21.28 21.15
CA THR A 512 -9.93 -21.92 19.95
C THR A 512 -10.43 -20.82 19.01
N LEU A 513 -9.68 -20.55 17.94
CA LEU A 513 -10.11 -19.69 16.84
C LEU A 513 -11.12 -20.46 15.97
N SER A 514 -12.40 -20.11 16.08
CA SER A 514 -13.42 -20.52 15.10
C SER A 514 -13.67 -19.36 14.14
N LEU A 515 -13.21 -19.48 12.90
CA LEU A 515 -13.57 -18.58 11.81
C LEU A 515 -14.75 -19.19 11.03
N SER A 516 -15.94 -19.20 11.63
CA SER A 516 -17.18 -19.21 10.86
C SER A 516 -17.63 -17.78 10.65
N LYS A 517 -17.93 -17.42 9.41
CA LYS A 517 -18.46 -16.13 8.95
C LYS A 517 -19.67 -15.69 9.81
N GLY A 518 -19.44 -14.88 10.85
CA GLY A 518 -20.50 -14.31 11.68
C GLY A 518 -20.04 -13.93 13.09
N ARG A 519 -20.02 -12.61 13.36
CA ARG A 519 -19.74 -11.94 14.65
C ARG A 519 -18.36 -12.20 15.27
N SER A 520 -17.52 -11.17 15.22
CA SER A 520 -16.34 -10.98 16.06
C SER A 520 -16.69 -11.13 17.54
N SER A 521 -16.04 -12.07 18.25
CA SER A 521 -15.91 -11.99 19.70
C SER A 521 -14.88 -10.89 20.03
N GLU A 522 -15.32 -9.86 20.74
CA GLU A 522 -14.46 -8.82 21.31
C GLU A 522 -13.29 -9.46 22.10
N GLY A 523 -12.05 -9.08 21.77
CA GLY A 523 -10.88 -9.36 22.60
C GLY A 523 -9.83 -10.34 22.05
N ALA A 524 -9.96 -10.88 20.83
CA ALA A 524 -8.87 -11.65 20.21
C ALA A 524 -7.85 -10.71 19.49
N PRO A 525 -6.52 -10.91 19.64
CA PRO A 525 -5.52 -10.17 18.89
C PRO A 525 -5.78 -10.24 17.39
N GLN A 526 -5.81 -9.09 16.71
CA GLN A 526 -5.77 -9.06 15.25
C GLN A 526 -4.39 -9.55 14.79
N PRO A 527 -4.32 -10.52 13.87
CA PRO A 527 -3.05 -11.09 13.42
C PRO A 527 -2.17 -10.02 12.76
N PHE A 528 -0.93 -9.88 13.22
CA PHE A 528 0.06 -8.97 12.65
C PHE A 528 1.28 -9.76 12.12
N PRO A 529 1.29 -10.18 10.85
CA PRO A 529 2.31 -11.10 10.34
C PRO A 529 3.64 -10.39 10.05
N LEU A 530 4.63 -10.57 10.93
CA LEU A 530 6.04 -10.19 10.71
C LEU A 530 6.85 -11.38 10.18
N ALA A 531 7.67 -11.16 9.14
CA ALA A 531 8.49 -12.21 8.52
C ALA A 531 9.98 -11.82 8.41
N PRO A 532 10.93 -12.69 8.82
CA PRO A 532 12.37 -12.39 8.74
C PRO A 532 12.98 -12.84 7.40
N TYR A 533 13.28 -11.88 6.52
CA TYR A 533 13.74 -12.18 5.15
C TYR A 533 15.24 -12.50 5.02
N ALA A 534 16.08 -12.05 5.95
CA ALA A 534 17.54 -12.07 5.79
C ALA A 534 18.19 -13.47 5.77
N GLY A 535 17.45 -14.53 6.11
CA GLY A 535 17.92 -15.92 6.14
C GLY A 535 17.26 -16.85 5.12
N THR A 536 16.47 -16.29 4.19
CA THR A 536 15.76 -17.06 3.16
C THR A 536 16.70 -17.48 2.02
N ALA A 537 16.49 -18.66 1.42
CA ALA A 537 17.38 -19.23 0.39
C ALA A 537 16.94 -18.86 -1.05
N LEU A 538 17.91 -18.54 -1.92
CA LEU A 538 17.76 -18.29 -3.36
C LEU A 538 17.65 -19.64 -4.09
N PRO A 539 16.46 -20.02 -4.59
CA PRO A 539 15.96 -19.46 -5.85
C PRO A 539 14.56 -18.82 -5.78
N ALA A 540 13.90 -18.81 -4.61
CA ALA A 540 12.48 -18.45 -4.46
C ALA A 540 12.20 -16.97 -4.17
N VAL A 541 13.14 -16.05 -4.46
CA VAL A 541 13.00 -14.62 -4.07
C VAL A 541 11.76 -13.95 -4.67
N SER A 542 11.35 -14.33 -5.88
CA SER A 542 10.10 -13.86 -6.48
C SER A 542 8.88 -14.28 -5.66
N PHE A 543 8.85 -15.50 -5.12
CA PHE A 543 7.74 -16.00 -4.30
C PHE A 543 7.70 -15.33 -2.92
N PHE A 544 8.85 -15.15 -2.28
CA PHE A 544 8.95 -14.36 -1.04
C PHE A 544 8.46 -12.93 -1.25
N ARG A 545 8.84 -12.30 -2.37
CA ARG A 545 8.41 -10.95 -2.76
C ARG A 545 6.91 -10.87 -3.06
N ASP A 546 6.38 -11.81 -3.82
CA ASP A 546 4.97 -11.84 -4.18
C ASP A 546 4.07 -12.08 -2.96
N LEU A 547 4.45 -12.99 -2.07
CA LEU A 547 3.75 -13.22 -0.80
C LEU A 547 3.75 -11.96 0.07
N GLU A 548 4.89 -11.29 0.17
CA GLU A 548 5.03 -10.05 0.94
C GLU A 548 4.16 -8.91 0.39
N LEU A 549 4.31 -8.60 -0.90
CA LEU A 549 3.66 -7.45 -1.53
C LEU A 549 2.15 -7.66 -1.72
N LYS A 550 1.70 -8.89 -1.98
CA LYS A 550 0.29 -9.20 -2.31
C LYS A 550 -0.52 -9.70 -1.12
N LEU A 551 0.10 -10.23 -0.06
CA LEU A 551 -0.61 -10.80 1.10
C LEU A 551 -0.19 -10.21 2.45
N LEU A 552 1.09 -10.34 2.85
CA LEU A 552 1.50 -10.01 4.22
C LEU A 552 1.45 -8.50 4.50
N SER A 553 1.96 -7.67 3.58
CA SER A 553 1.96 -6.21 3.73
C SER A 553 0.54 -5.61 3.69
N PRO A 554 -0.37 -6.00 2.76
CA PRO A 554 -1.79 -5.63 2.85
C PRO A 554 -2.50 -6.09 4.14
N ALA A 555 -2.19 -7.30 4.63
CA ALA A 555 -2.77 -7.81 5.87
C ALA A 555 -2.35 -6.97 7.09
N ARG A 556 -1.08 -6.57 7.19
CA ARG A 556 -0.60 -5.67 8.25
C ARG A 556 -1.25 -4.29 8.17
N ARG A 557 -1.35 -3.69 6.98
CA ARG A 557 -2.02 -2.38 6.81
C ARG A 557 -3.49 -2.43 7.23
N THR A 558 -4.21 -3.49 6.85
CA THR A 558 -5.60 -3.71 7.27
C THR A 558 -5.72 -3.84 8.78
N ALA A 559 -4.82 -4.59 9.43
CA ALA A 559 -4.79 -4.74 10.88
C ALA A 559 -4.51 -3.42 11.60
N ILE A 560 -3.62 -2.58 11.05
CA ILE A 560 -3.28 -1.26 11.61
C ILE A 560 -4.42 -0.25 11.44
N ALA A 561 -5.05 -0.22 10.27
CA ALA A 561 -6.22 0.63 10.03
C ALA A 561 -7.35 0.35 11.03
N ALA A 562 -7.52 -0.92 11.45
CA ALA A 562 -8.49 -1.31 12.47
C ALA A 562 -8.07 -0.95 13.91
N SER A 563 -6.79 -0.66 14.17
CA SER A 563 -6.23 -0.40 15.52
C SER A 563 -6.30 1.07 15.97
N GLY A 564 -6.68 1.99 15.08
CA GLY A 564 -6.93 3.40 15.40
C GLY A 564 -5.77 4.36 15.07
N PRO A 565 -6.00 5.68 15.21
CA PRO A 565 -5.05 6.71 14.79
C PRO A 565 -3.75 6.68 15.61
N PRO A 566 -2.64 7.22 15.06
CA PRO A 566 -1.35 7.23 15.73
C PRO A 566 -1.38 8.02 17.06
N PRO A 567 -0.43 7.77 17.98
CA PRO A 567 -0.40 8.45 19.28
C PRO A 567 -0.29 9.97 19.11
N ALA A 568 -1.03 10.74 19.94
CA ALA A 568 -1.11 12.21 19.83
C ALA A 568 0.27 12.91 19.91
N SER A 569 1.23 12.36 20.65
CA SER A 569 2.60 12.88 20.75
C SER A 569 3.42 12.66 19.47
N ALA A 570 3.19 11.56 18.74
CA ALA A 570 3.77 11.34 17.42
C ALA A 570 3.11 12.29 16.41
N ALA A 571 1.78 12.36 16.39
CA ALA A 571 1.04 13.26 15.51
C ALA A 571 1.46 14.74 15.68
N GLN A 572 1.67 15.21 16.93
CA GLN A 572 2.11 16.58 17.22
C GLN A 572 3.58 16.85 16.88
N ALA A 573 4.47 15.86 17.02
CA ALA A 573 5.88 16.01 16.62
C ALA A 573 6.06 15.99 15.09
N PHE A 574 5.20 15.27 14.36
CA PHE A 574 5.22 15.19 12.89
C PHE A 574 4.45 16.33 12.19
N ALA A 575 3.37 16.85 12.79
CA ALA A 575 2.63 18.00 12.27
C ALA A 575 3.48 19.28 12.20
N ALA A 576 4.58 19.35 12.94
CA ALA A 576 5.52 20.47 12.91
C ALA A 576 6.55 20.37 11.76
N VAL A 577 6.61 19.24 11.03
CA VAL A 577 7.65 18.99 10.01
C VAL A 577 7.03 18.96 8.61
N ALA A 578 7.09 20.13 7.99
CA ALA A 578 6.82 20.46 6.58
C ALA A 578 5.43 20.07 6.02
N ASN A 579 4.58 21.10 5.87
CA ASN A 579 3.35 21.06 5.05
C ASN A 579 3.63 20.84 3.56
N ARG A 580 4.90 20.89 3.12
CA ARG A 580 5.34 20.61 1.75
C ARG A 580 6.26 19.39 1.71
N SER A 581 5.98 18.49 0.79
CA SER A 581 6.69 17.24 0.53
C SER A 581 6.76 16.98 -0.97
N THR A 582 7.40 15.89 -1.38
CA THR A 582 7.41 15.46 -2.79
C THR A 582 6.85 14.05 -2.94
N THR A 583 6.08 13.82 -4.01
CA THR A 583 5.62 12.48 -4.39
C THR A 583 6.80 11.64 -4.95
N PRO A 584 6.66 10.31 -5.11
CA PRO A 584 7.70 9.47 -5.71
C PRO A 584 8.10 9.91 -7.13
N GLN A 585 7.19 10.56 -7.85
CA GLN A 585 7.41 11.07 -9.20
C GLN A 585 8.12 12.44 -9.22
N GLY A 586 8.45 12.99 -8.04
CA GLY A 586 9.09 14.29 -7.90
C GLY A 586 8.13 15.47 -8.08
N LEU A 587 6.82 15.28 -7.88
CA LEU A 587 5.84 16.37 -7.88
C LEU A 587 5.77 17.03 -6.50
N LEU A 588 5.54 18.34 -6.46
CA LEU A 588 5.43 19.09 -5.21
C LEU A 588 4.03 18.87 -4.63
N LEU A 589 3.99 18.44 -3.37
CA LEU A 589 2.78 18.12 -2.64
C LEU A 589 2.67 18.99 -1.39
N GLU A 590 1.58 19.73 -1.26
CA GLU A 590 1.14 20.33 -0.01
C GLU A 590 0.12 19.44 0.70
N ARG A 591 0.26 19.32 2.02
CA ARG A 591 -0.58 18.46 2.85
C ARG A 591 -0.94 19.10 4.18
N ASP A 592 -2.10 18.73 4.70
CA ASP A 592 -2.49 18.95 6.09
C ASP A 592 -2.73 17.57 6.74
N GLY A 593 -1.80 17.13 7.60
CA GLY A 593 -1.79 15.76 8.10
C GLY A 593 -1.61 14.73 6.97
N ASP A 594 -2.65 13.93 6.74
CA ASP A 594 -2.75 12.91 5.68
C ASP A 594 -3.52 13.39 4.44
N ASP A 595 -4.11 14.59 4.47
CA ASP A 595 -4.93 15.12 3.38
C ASP A 595 -4.05 15.87 2.37
N TRP A 596 -4.18 15.53 1.09
CA TRP A 596 -3.42 16.14 0.00
C TRP A 596 -4.18 17.38 -0.48
N THR A 597 -3.78 18.55 0.01
CA THR A 597 -4.50 19.80 -0.22
C THR A 597 -4.16 20.43 -1.56
N MET A 598 -2.92 20.26 -2.04
CA MET A 598 -2.47 20.78 -3.33
C MET A 598 -1.34 19.94 -3.92
N LEU A 599 -1.42 19.65 -5.22
CA LEU A 599 -0.36 19.02 -6.01
C LEU A 599 -0.01 19.93 -7.18
N THR A 600 1.24 20.39 -7.25
CA THR A 600 1.72 21.23 -8.34
C THR A 600 2.26 20.37 -9.49
N LEU A 601 1.62 20.48 -10.65
CA LEU A 601 2.02 19.78 -11.87
C LEU A 601 3.07 20.57 -12.64
N ALA A 602 2.86 21.88 -12.76
CA ALA A 602 3.77 22.79 -13.47
C ALA A 602 3.73 24.20 -12.89
N GLN A 603 4.79 24.96 -13.17
CA GLN A 603 4.83 26.40 -12.98
C GLN A 603 5.26 27.07 -14.28
N SER A 604 4.41 27.93 -14.81
CA SER A 604 4.67 28.74 -16.00
C SER A 604 5.27 30.09 -15.59
N GLN A 605 6.22 30.59 -16.37
CA GLN A 605 6.70 31.97 -16.22
C GLN A 605 6.02 32.86 -17.25
N LEU A 606 5.33 33.90 -16.79
CA LEU A 606 4.62 34.86 -17.64
C LEU A 606 5.56 35.96 -18.14
N ALA A 607 5.16 36.63 -19.22
CA ALA A 607 5.98 37.65 -19.89
C ALA A 607 6.25 38.89 -19.01
N ASP A 608 5.38 39.16 -18.03
CA ASP A 608 5.53 40.23 -17.04
C ASP A 608 6.45 39.86 -15.86
N GLY A 609 6.98 38.62 -15.86
CA GLY A 609 7.85 38.09 -14.82
C GLY A 609 7.13 37.43 -13.65
N THR A 610 5.80 37.39 -13.63
CA THR A 610 5.02 36.63 -12.66
C THR A 610 4.98 35.14 -13.00
N THR A 611 4.54 34.31 -12.06
CA THR A 611 4.39 32.86 -12.26
C THR A 611 2.94 32.45 -12.16
N GLU A 612 2.57 31.44 -12.94
CA GLU A 612 1.25 30.81 -12.95
C GLU A 612 1.40 29.32 -12.71
N ASP A 613 0.75 28.81 -11.68
CA ASP A 613 0.87 27.42 -11.26
C ASP A 613 -0.28 26.58 -11.83
N LEU A 614 0.05 25.41 -12.35
CA LEU A 614 -0.92 24.38 -12.71
C LEU A 614 -1.07 23.42 -11.53
N ASN A 615 -2.13 23.61 -10.75
CA ASN A 615 -2.36 22.86 -9.51
C ASN A 615 -3.62 22.00 -9.57
N LEU A 616 -3.53 20.81 -8.97
CA LEU A 616 -4.68 20.05 -8.53
C LEU A 616 -4.87 20.29 -7.03
N HIS A 617 -6.11 20.43 -6.61
CA HIS A 617 -6.49 20.60 -5.21
C HIS A 617 -7.24 19.38 -4.71
N ASP A 618 -7.23 19.14 -3.40
CA ASP A 618 -8.03 18.08 -2.78
C ASP A 618 -7.87 16.72 -3.46
N VAL A 619 -6.64 16.23 -3.56
CA VAL A 619 -6.32 15.00 -4.31
C VAL A 619 -6.63 13.78 -3.44
N HIS A 620 -7.60 12.97 -3.86
CA HIS A 620 -8.09 11.82 -3.10
C HIS A 620 -8.45 10.64 -4.00
N GLY A 621 -8.99 9.57 -3.39
CA GLY A 621 -9.48 8.39 -4.10
C GLY A 621 -8.44 7.70 -4.98
N ASP A 622 -8.90 7.22 -6.14
CA ASP A 622 -8.09 6.50 -7.13
C ASP A 622 -6.91 7.34 -7.64
N LEU A 623 -7.05 8.68 -7.67
CA LEU A 623 -5.98 9.56 -8.17
C LEU A 623 -4.83 9.64 -7.17
N ARG A 624 -5.16 9.77 -5.87
CA ARG A 624 -4.15 9.71 -4.81
C ARG A 624 -3.42 8.37 -4.80
N GLU A 625 -4.15 7.27 -4.92
CA GLU A 625 -3.55 5.93 -4.97
C GLU A 625 -2.63 5.76 -6.20
N ALA A 626 -3.06 6.24 -7.37
CA ALA A 626 -2.25 6.22 -8.59
C ALA A 626 -0.97 7.07 -8.46
N LEU A 627 -1.08 8.29 -7.93
CA LEU A 627 0.06 9.20 -7.70
C LEU A 627 1.03 8.71 -6.62
N GLN A 628 0.64 7.69 -5.87
CA GLN A 628 1.51 6.99 -4.93
C GLN A 628 2.24 5.79 -5.58
N SER A 629 2.10 5.55 -6.89
CA SER A 629 2.82 4.48 -7.60
C SER A 629 4.18 4.93 -8.16
N ASN A 630 5.23 4.14 -7.92
CA ASN A 630 6.58 4.32 -8.49
C ASN A 630 6.65 4.03 -9.99
N GLN A 631 5.62 3.37 -10.53
CA GLN A 631 5.42 3.19 -11.97
C GLN A 631 4.01 3.68 -12.28
N LEU A 632 3.87 4.99 -12.44
CA LEU A 632 2.60 5.62 -12.76
C LEU A 632 2.49 5.78 -14.27
N PHE A 633 1.50 5.12 -14.84
CA PHE A 633 0.98 5.46 -16.15
C PHE A 633 -0.53 5.69 -16.03
N LEU A 634 -0.96 6.95 -15.98
CA LEU A 634 -2.37 7.30 -15.85
C LEU A 634 -2.84 8.00 -17.11
N VAL A 635 -3.98 7.57 -17.63
CA VAL A 635 -4.67 8.16 -18.77
C VAL A 635 -6.06 8.57 -18.30
N ALA A 636 -6.38 9.85 -18.44
CA ALA A 636 -7.67 10.41 -18.07
C ALA A 636 -8.29 11.15 -19.26
N SER A 637 -9.51 10.77 -19.61
CA SER A 637 -10.32 11.45 -20.62
C SER A 637 -11.72 11.80 -20.14
N ASP A 638 -12.16 11.25 -19.00
CA ASP A 638 -13.49 11.53 -18.44
C ASP A 638 -13.41 12.60 -17.35
N ALA A 639 -13.94 13.78 -17.66
CA ALA A 639 -13.86 14.95 -16.80
C ALA A 639 -14.55 14.75 -15.45
N THR A 640 -15.74 14.14 -15.45
CA THR A 640 -16.52 13.92 -14.22
C THR A 640 -15.80 12.96 -13.29
N SER A 641 -15.31 11.84 -13.82
CA SER A 641 -14.61 10.85 -13.00
C SER A 641 -13.26 11.36 -12.50
N PHE A 642 -12.56 12.19 -13.28
CA PHE A 642 -11.36 12.89 -12.83
C PHE A 642 -11.65 13.88 -11.69
N LEU A 643 -12.68 14.73 -11.84
CA LEU A 643 -13.08 15.71 -10.82
C LEU A 643 -13.70 15.09 -9.55
N ASN A 644 -14.09 13.82 -9.60
CA ASN A 644 -14.48 13.06 -8.40
C ASN A 644 -13.28 12.64 -7.53
N ASN A 645 -12.05 12.83 -8.02
CA ASN A 645 -10.82 12.47 -7.32
C ASN A 645 -9.89 13.67 -7.05
N ALA A 646 -10.23 14.85 -7.58
CA ALA A 646 -9.52 16.11 -7.35
C ALA A 646 -10.37 17.33 -7.74
N SER A 647 -10.01 18.49 -7.22
CA SER A 647 -10.50 19.79 -7.68
C SER A 647 -9.43 20.54 -8.48
N VAL A 648 -9.88 21.57 -9.18
CA VAL A 648 -9.03 22.59 -9.82
C VAL A 648 -9.32 23.95 -9.20
N GLU A 649 -8.50 24.95 -9.49
CA GLU A 649 -8.78 26.32 -9.06
C GLU A 649 -9.97 26.91 -9.83
N TYR A 650 -10.80 27.71 -9.16
CA TYR A 650 -11.90 28.46 -9.77
C TYR A 650 -11.79 29.94 -9.39
N ALA A 651 -11.87 30.84 -10.36
CA ALA A 651 -11.90 32.28 -10.10
C ALA A 651 -12.81 33.01 -11.10
N MET A 652 -13.59 33.96 -10.59
CA MET A 652 -14.39 34.85 -11.42
C MET A 652 -13.58 36.12 -11.75
N SER A 653 -13.69 36.56 -13.00
CA SER A 653 -13.14 37.84 -13.44
C SER A 653 -14.18 38.61 -14.26
N LYS A 654 -13.97 39.91 -14.45
CA LYS A 654 -14.77 40.73 -15.36
C LYS A 654 -14.80 40.12 -16.77
N VAL A 655 -13.64 39.68 -17.28
CA VAL A 655 -13.51 39.04 -18.60
C VAL A 655 -14.36 37.77 -18.68
N VAL A 656 -14.28 36.90 -17.67
CA VAL A 656 -15.09 35.66 -17.61
C VAL A 656 -16.59 35.99 -17.59
N ARG A 657 -17.00 37.01 -16.84
CA ARG A 657 -18.40 37.45 -16.82
C ARG A 657 -18.88 37.98 -18.17
N ASP A 658 -18.06 38.81 -18.83
CA ASP A 658 -18.39 39.34 -20.15
C ASP A 658 -18.51 38.19 -21.17
N GLN A 659 -17.66 37.17 -21.07
CA GLN A 659 -17.77 35.92 -21.86
C GLN A 659 -19.02 35.12 -21.55
N LEU A 660 -19.46 35.04 -20.28
CA LEU A 660 -20.70 34.35 -19.92
C LEU A 660 -21.93 35.00 -20.58
N VAL A 661 -21.94 36.33 -20.71
CA VAL A 661 -23.01 37.05 -21.42
C VAL A 661 -22.91 36.82 -22.93
N LEU A 662 -21.71 36.98 -23.49
CA LEU A 662 -21.50 37.02 -24.94
C LEU A 662 -21.53 35.63 -25.60
N VAL A 663 -20.92 34.64 -24.95
CA VAL A 663 -20.69 33.29 -25.50
C VAL A 663 -21.70 32.30 -24.93
N ALA A 664 -21.84 32.26 -23.60
CA ALA A 664 -22.75 31.33 -22.93
C ALA A 664 -24.19 31.82 -22.84
N GLN A 665 -24.47 33.02 -23.36
CA GLN A 665 -25.79 33.66 -23.39
C GLN A 665 -26.47 33.75 -22.01
N VAL A 666 -25.67 33.82 -20.94
CA VAL A 666 -26.17 34.00 -19.58
C VAL A 666 -26.79 35.40 -19.47
N PRO A 667 -28.03 35.56 -18.97
CA PRO A 667 -28.64 36.88 -18.83
C PRO A 667 -27.77 37.84 -18.01
N SER A 668 -27.60 39.08 -18.49
CA SER A 668 -26.77 40.09 -17.83
C SER A 668 -27.17 40.32 -16.37
N ALA A 669 -28.47 40.32 -16.07
CA ALA A 669 -28.98 40.46 -14.69
C ALA A 669 -28.56 39.33 -13.74
N VAL A 670 -28.17 38.15 -14.25
CA VAL A 670 -27.61 37.04 -13.47
C VAL A 670 -26.10 37.24 -13.31
N VAL A 671 -25.42 37.61 -14.40
CA VAL A 671 -23.97 37.87 -14.41
C VAL A 671 -23.60 39.04 -13.50
N ASP A 672 -24.37 40.14 -13.50
CA ASP A 672 -24.13 41.31 -12.64
C ASP A 672 -24.09 40.95 -11.16
N ARG A 673 -24.84 39.92 -10.73
CA ARG A 673 -24.86 39.46 -9.34
C ARG A 673 -23.59 38.72 -8.94
N LEU A 674 -22.84 38.21 -9.91
CA LEU A 674 -21.57 37.51 -9.70
C LEU A 674 -20.38 38.47 -9.58
N ALA A 675 -20.58 39.77 -9.82
CA ALA A 675 -19.54 40.79 -9.69
C ALA A 675 -18.78 40.78 -8.34
N PRO A 676 -19.41 40.49 -7.18
CA PRO A 676 -18.70 40.38 -5.92
C PRO A 676 -17.67 39.25 -5.85
N LEU A 677 -17.69 38.28 -6.77
CA LEU A 677 -16.71 37.20 -6.83
C LEU A 677 -15.41 37.61 -7.55
N ASP A 678 -15.35 38.80 -8.15
CA ASP A 678 -14.17 39.27 -8.86
C ASP A 678 -12.91 39.25 -8.00
N GLY A 679 -11.84 38.68 -8.56
CA GLY A 679 -10.54 38.63 -7.91
C GLY A 679 -10.47 37.66 -6.71
N THR A 680 -11.52 36.88 -6.47
CA THR A 680 -11.53 35.82 -5.47
C THR A 680 -11.27 34.48 -6.15
N SER A 681 -10.31 33.73 -5.62
CA SER A 681 -9.98 32.36 -6.04
C SER A 681 -10.51 31.35 -5.02
N TYR A 682 -10.97 30.20 -5.53
CA TYR A 682 -11.52 29.10 -4.79
C TYR A 682 -10.79 27.82 -5.19
N GLN A 683 -10.20 27.13 -4.20
CA GLN A 683 -9.44 25.89 -4.41
C GLN A 683 -10.32 24.65 -4.55
N HIS A 684 -11.62 24.76 -4.22
CA HIS A 684 -12.58 23.65 -4.25
C HIS A 684 -13.85 24.04 -4.99
N LEU A 685 -14.38 23.12 -5.78
CA LEU A 685 -15.64 23.27 -6.51
C LEU A 685 -16.80 23.64 -5.59
N ASP A 686 -16.93 22.97 -4.44
CA ASP A 686 -18.06 23.19 -3.52
C ASP A 686 -18.05 24.59 -2.93
N ALA A 687 -16.86 25.09 -2.56
CA ALA A 687 -16.70 26.45 -2.05
C ALA A 687 -17.06 27.50 -3.11
N TYR A 688 -16.62 27.31 -4.35
CA TYR A 688 -16.99 28.18 -5.47
C TYR A 688 -18.48 28.12 -5.76
N ARG A 689 -19.06 26.91 -5.83
CA ARG A 689 -20.47 26.69 -6.11
C ARG A 689 -21.37 27.33 -5.07
N GLU A 690 -21.03 27.19 -3.79
CA GLU A 690 -21.77 27.83 -2.71
C GLU A 690 -21.68 29.36 -2.81
N ALA A 691 -20.49 29.91 -3.10
CA ALA A 691 -20.29 31.34 -3.27
C ALA A 691 -21.11 31.92 -4.43
N VAL A 692 -21.15 31.20 -5.57
CA VAL A 692 -22.02 31.52 -6.70
C VAL A 692 -23.48 31.47 -6.27
N LEU A 693 -23.92 30.35 -5.71
CA LEU A 693 -25.33 30.15 -5.35
C LEU A 693 -25.80 31.25 -4.42
N ARG A 694 -25.05 31.59 -3.36
CA ARG A 694 -25.37 32.66 -2.40
C ARG A 694 -25.74 34.00 -3.04
N LEU A 695 -25.25 34.29 -4.24
CA LEU A 695 -25.52 35.54 -4.99
C LEU A 695 -26.71 35.45 -5.96
N LEU A 696 -27.30 34.28 -6.17
CA LEU A 696 -28.35 34.02 -7.16
C LEU A 696 -29.80 34.14 -6.63
N SER A 697 -30.02 34.88 -5.53
CA SER A 697 -31.36 35.07 -4.95
C SER A 697 -32.32 35.89 -5.84
N PRO A 698 -33.65 35.71 -5.76
CA PRO A 698 -34.38 34.80 -4.87
C PRO A 698 -34.39 33.35 -5.39
N TYR A 699 -34.80 32.41 -4.52
CA TYR A 699 -34.88 30.98 -4.84
C TYR A 699 -36.33 30.49 -4.80
N VAL A 700 -36.73 29.68 -5.77
CA VAL A 700 -38.05 29.06 -5.88
C VAL A 700 -37.90 27.64 -6.44
N LEU A 701 -38.33 26.63 -5.70
CA LEU A 701 -38.51 25.29 -6.26
C LEU A 701 -39.78 25.27 -7.10
N THR A 702 -39.66 25.02 -8.40
CA THR A 702 -40.79 24.91 -9.33
C THR A 702 -41.14 23.46 -9.62
N ASP A 703 -42.33 23.19 -10.17
CA ASP A 703 -42.69 21.85 -10.63
C ASP A 703 -41.68 21.29 -11.65
N ASN A 704 -41.12 22.15 -12.50
CA ASN A 704 -40.09 21.77 -13.47
C ASN A 704 -38.74 21.48 -12.80
N ALA A 705 -38.36 22.25 -11.78
CA ALA A 705 -37.17 21.97 -10.98
C ALA A 705 -37.26 20.59 -10.31
N MET A 706 -38.44 20.25 -9.78
CA MET A 706 -38.70 18.92 -9.21
C MET A 706 -38.61 17.81 -10.25
N LEU A 707 -39.09 18.06 -11.48
CA LEU A 707 -39.01 17.09 -12.57
C LEU A 707 -37.56 16.82 -12.98
N ASN A 708 -36.73 17.87 -13.04
CA ASN A 708 -35.31 17.74 -13.38
C ASN A 708 -34.49 17.10 -12.26
N LEU A 709 -34.79 17.40 -10.98
CA LEU A 709 -34.18 16.72 -9.84
C LEU A 709 -34.41 15.20 -9.89
N ALA A 710 -35.61 14.77 -10.30
CA ALA A 710 -35.91 13.34 -10.47
C ALA A 710 -35.17 12.68 -11.64
N LEU A 711 -34.56 13.45 -12.55
CA LEU A 711 -33.75 12.97 -13.66
C LEU A 711 -32.25 12.97 -13.33
N VAL A 712 -31.83 13.51 -12.19
CA VAL A 712 -30.43 13.48 -11.74
C VAL A 712 -30.07 12.03 -11.40
N PRO A 713 -28.99 11.47 -11.97
CA PRO A 713 -28.50 10.14 -11.62
C PRO A 713 -28.31 10.00 -10.10
N ASP A 714 -28.74 8.86 -9.55
CA ASP A 714 -28.64 8.52 -8.12
C ASP A 714 -29.40 9.43 -7.15
N PHE A 715 -30.20 10.38 -7.64
CA PHE A 715 -31.03 11.23 -6.78
C PHE A 715 -32.16 10.43 -6.12
N PRO A 716 -32.29 10.41 -4.78
CA PRO A 716 -33.26 9.57 -4.10
C PRO A 716 -34.70 9.97 -4.43
N THR A 717 -35.53 9.01 -4.87
CA THR A 717 -36.96 9.25 -5.12
C THR A 717 -37.69 9.75 -3.87
N GLU A 718 -37.28 9.28 -2.68
CA GLU A 718 -37.84 9.71 -1.39
C GLU A 718 -37.54 11.20 -1.10
N ALA A 719 -36.37 11.70 -1.54
CA ALA A 719 -36.01 13.11 -1.40
C ALA A 719 -36.87 14.01 -2.30
N VAL A 720 -37.22 13.55 -3.51
CA VAL A 720 -38.15 14.26 -4.41
C VAL A 720 -39.52 14.44 -3.75
N ASP A 721 -40.03 13.38 -3.11
CA ASP A 721 -41.31 13.44 -2.40
C ASP A 721 -41.27 14.37 -1.19
N ALA A 722 -40.17 14.33 -0.42
CA ALA A 722 -39.96 15.18 0.75
C ALA A 722 -39.87 16.69 0.41
N LEU A 723 -39.41 17.05 -0.79
CA LEU A 723 -39.27 18.44 -1.24
C LEU A 723 -40.58 19.08 -1.74
N LYS A 724 -41.61 18.27 -2.09
CA LYS A 724 -42.91 18.76 -2.60
C LYS A 724 -43.54 19.90 -1.77
N PRO A 725 -43.49 19.91 -0.42
CA PRO A 725 -44.06 21.00 0.39
C PRO A 725 -43.39 22.36 0.19
N LEU A 726 -42.16 22.40 -0.35
CA LEU A 726 -41.39 23.63 -0.57
C LEU A 726 -41.67 24.26 -1.95
N VAL A 727 -42.33 23.52 -2.85
CA VAL A 727 -42.61 23.95 -4.22
C VAL A 727 -43.51 25.18 -4.25
N GLY A 728 -43.17 26.17 -5.07
CA GLY A 728 -43.89 27.44 -5.21
C GLY A 728 -43.60 28.48 -4.13
N THR A 729 -42.81 28.14 -3.10
CA THR A 729 -42.39 29.10 -2.07
C THR A 729 -41.15 29.87 -2.53
N THR A 730 -41.15 31.19 -2.35
CA THR A 730 -39.99 32.05 -2.64
C THR A 730 -39.16 32.31 -1.39
N TYR A 731 -37.86 32.02 -1.48
CA TYR A 731 -36.89 32.21 -0.42
C TYR A 731 -35.95 33.37 -0.76
N PRO A 732 -35.73 34.31 0.18
CA PRO A 732 -34.97 35.55 -0.10
C PRO A 732 -33.45 35.35 -0.10
N SER A 733 -32.94 34.26 0.47
CA SER A 733 -31.50 34.00 0.61
C SER A 733 -31.20 32.50 0.57
N TYR A 734 -29.92 32.19 0.36
CA TYR A 734 -29.39 30.82 0.39
C TYR A 734 -29.72 30.13 1.72
N ASP A 735 -29.42 30.79 2.84
CA ASP A 735 -29.66 30.24 4.17
C ASP A 735 -31.15 29.94 4.43
N ALA A 736 -32.05 30.78 3.87
CA ALA A 736 -33.49 30.60 4.04
C ALA A 736 -34.00 29.34 3.30
N ILE A 737 -33.53 29.08 2.08
CA ILE A 737 -33.89 27.85 1.36
C ILE A 737 -33.15 26.63 1.91
N ALA A 738 -31.86 26.75 2.26
CA ALA A 738 -31.08 25.67 2.85
C ALA A 738 -31.71 25.17 4.16
N THR A 739 -32.15 26.08 5.03
CA THR A 739 -32.88 25.75 6.26
C THR A 739 -34.20 25.04 5.96
N ALA A 740 -34.93 25.46 4.92
CA ALA A 740 -36.18 24.83 4.53
C ALA A 740 -35.96 23.40 3.98
N VAL A 741 -34.91 23.20 3.18
CA VAL A 741 -34.50 21.88 2.64
C VAL A 741 -34.01 20.95 3.76
N ALA A 742 -33.21 21.45 4.71
CA ALA A 742 -32.76 20.70 5.88
C ALA A 742 -33.93 20.23 6.77
N GLY A 743 -35.03 20.98 6.78
CA GLY A 743 -36.23 20.65 7.55
C GLY A 743 -37.06 19.50 6.97
N VAL A 744 -36.81 19.09 5.71
CA VAL A 744 -37.59 18.04 5.04
C VAL A 744 -36.76 16.81 4.64
N LEU A 745 -35.43 16.95 4.48
CA LEU A 745 -34.54 15.85 4.10
C LEU A 745 -33.86 15.18 5.30
N SER A 746 -33.40 13.94 5.09
CA SER A 746 -32.52 13.27 6.06
C SER A 746 -31.15 13.97 6.13
N PRO A 747 -30.39 13.86 7.24
CA PRO A 747 -29.05 14.48 7.33
C PRO A 747 -28.09 14.02 6.23
N THR A 748 -28.16 12.75 5.84
CA THR A 748 -27.32 12.17 4.78
C THR A 748 -27.71 12.71 3.39
N ASP A 749 -29.01 12.75 3.08
CA ASP A 749 -29.49 13.28 1.80
C ASP A 749 -29.25 14.79 1.70
N TYR A 750 -29.42 15.51 2.81
CA TYR A 750 -29.12 16.94 2.89
C TYR A 750 -27.64 17.20 2.59
N ALA A 751 -26.73 16.51 3.29
CA ALA A 751 -25.29 16.68 3.09
C ALA A 751 -24.87 16.40 1.65
N THR A 752 -25.52 15.44 0.99
CA THR A 752 -25.18 15.02 -0.38
C THR A 752 -25.80 15.93 -1.44
N TRP A 753 -27.05 16.34 -1.27
CA TRP A 753 -27.86 16.89 -2.37
C TRP A 753 -28.23 18.37 -2.24
N VAL A 754 -27.97 19.02 -1.10
CA VAL A 754 -28.42 20.41 -0.85
C VAL A 754 -27.97 21.39 -1.93
N GLN A 755 -26.72 21.33 -2.37
CA GLN A 755 -26.18 22.23 -3.41
C GLN A 755 -26.88 22.01 -4.77
N VAL A 756 -27.23 20.77 -5.10
CA VAL A 756 -27.96 20.43 -6.32
C VAL A 756 -29.38 20.98 -6.26
N ILE A 757 -30.07 20.77 -5.14
CA ILE A 757 -31.45 21.23 -4.91
C ILE A 757 -31.53 22.76 -4.95
N ILE A 758 -30.65 23.46 -4.24
CA ILE A 758 -30.61 24.92 -4.23
C ILE A 758 -30.21 25.47 -5.61
N GLY A 759 -29.34 24.77 -6.34
CA GLY A 759 -29.03 25.08 -7.73
C GLY A 759 -30.26 25.10 -8.63
N TYR A 760 -31.11 24.07 -8.55
CA TYR A 760 -32.38 24.04 -9.29
C TYR A 760 -33.42 25.06 -8.79
N ALA A 761 -33.29 25.54 -7.56
CA ALA A 761 -34.15 26.56 -6.99
C ALA A 761 -33.72 27.99 -7.33
N ALA A 762 -32.45 28.24 -7.70
CA ALA A 762 -31.98 29.58 -8.02
C ALA A 762 -32.68 30.09 -9.30
N VAL A 763 -33.37 31.24 -9.22
CA VAL A 763 -34.24 31.73 -10.31
C VAL A 763 -33.46 32.07 -11.61
N GLY A 764 -32.13 32.15 -11.57
CA GLY A 764 -31.26 32.25 -12.76
C GLY A 764 -30.93 30.92 -13.47
N PHE A 765 -31.19 29.77 -12.83
CA PHE A 765 -30.99 28.42 -13.37
C PHE A 765 -32.19 27.92 -14.19
N SER A 766 -33.30 28.66 -14.20
CA SER A 766 -34.56 28.25 -14.78
C SER A 766 -35.06 29.21 -15.86
N MET A 767 -34.90 28.78 -17.13
CA MET A 767 -35.66 29.16 -18.33
C MET A 767 -35.40 30.51 -18.99
N TYR A 768 -34.76 30.45 -20.17
CA TYR A 768 -35.11 31.28 -21.32
C TYR A 768 -35.65 30.34 -22.42
N GLN A 769 -36.91 30.52 -22.82
CA GLN A 769 -37.54 29.90 -24.01
C GLN A 769 -37.48 28.35 -24.15
N ASP A 770 -38.14 27.61 -23.25
CA ASP A 770 -38.53 26.20 -23.46
C ASP A 770 -37.40 25.19 -23.84
N GLN A 771 -36.15 25.48 -23.49
CA GLN A 771 -35.02 24.53 -23.56
C GLN A 771 -34.27 24.50 -22.22
N PRO A 772 -33.87 23.32 -21.70
CA PRO A 772 -33.05 23.21 -20.50
C PRO A 772 -31.63 23.66 -20.83
N VAL A 773 -31.36 24.97 -20.73
CA VAL A 773 -29.99 25.49 -20.81
C VAL A 773 -29.42 25.54 -19.40
N THR A 774 -28.61 24.54 -19.05
CA THR A 774 -27.95 24.45 -17.74
C THR A 774 -26.76 25.41 -17.70
N TYR A 775 -27.00 26.71 -17.49
CA TYR A 775 -25.93 27.74 -17.38
C TYR A 775 -24.89 27.40 -16.31
N GLY A 776 -25.24 26.56 -15.34
CA GLY A 776 -24.32 26.06 -14.32
C GLY A 776 -23.06 25.44 -14.89
N TYR A 777 -23.16 24.65 -15.96
CA TYR A 777 -21.97 24.05 -16.57
C TYR A 777 -21.07 25.14 -17.18
N SER A 778 -21.64 26.11 -17.89
CA SER A 778 -20.89 27.24 -18.47
C SER A 778 -20.26 28.12 -17.39
N MET A 779 -20.95 28.40 -16.28
CA MET A 779 -20.40 29.19 -15.17
C MET A 779 -19.24 28.49 -14.44
N LEU A 780 -19.27 27.15 -14.37
CA LEU A 780 -18.18 26.35 -13.81
C LEU A 780 -17.00 26.27 -14.79
N ALA A 781 -17.28 25.93 -16.05
CA ALA A 781 -16.28 25.83 -17.10
C ALA A 781 -15.52 27.14 -17.30
N SER A 782 -16.22 28.27 -17.41
CA SER A 782 -15.59 29.58 -17.65
C SER A 782 -14.83 30.13 -16.45
N ALA A 783 -15.12 29.67 -15.23
CA ALA A 783 -14.41 30.10 -14.02
C ALA A 783 -13.25 29.17 -13.65
N SER A 784 -13.17 27.98 -14.24
CA SER A 784 -12.07 27.05 -13.99
C SER A 784 -10.74 27.64 -14.47
N ARG A 785 -9.73 27.63 -13.58
CA ARG A 785 -8.37 28.08 -13.83
C ARG A 785 -7.43 26.89 -13.78
N PHE A 786 -7.46 26.11 -14.85
CA PHE A 786 -6.57 24.96 -15.03
C PHE A 786 -5.97 25.02 -16.43
N HIS A 787 -5.09 25.99 -16.63
CA HIS A 787 -4.42 26.25 -17.90
C HIS A 787 -2.91 26.29 -17.73
N LEU A 788 -2.22 26.08 -18.84
CA LEU A 788 -0.79 26.14 -18.95
C LEU A 788 -0.42 27.26 -19.92
N THR A 789 0.57 28.08 -19.57
CA THR A 789 0.98 29.22 -20.42
C THR A 789 2.43 29.05 -20.88
N ALA A 790 2.68 29.12 -22.17
CA ALA A 790 4.03 29.05 -22.73
C ALA A 790 4.19 30.00 -23.93
N ALA A 791 5.24 30.81 -23.90
CA ALA A 791 5.54 31.81 -24.94
C ALA A 791 4.37 32.76 -25.28
N GLY A 792 3.50 33.06 -24.29
CA GLY A 792 2.31 33.89 -24.48
C GLY A 792 1.09 33.16 -25.05
N TYR A 793 1.19 31.86 -25.34
CA TYR A 793 0.06 31.01 -25.70
C TYR A 793 -0.50 30.34 -24.44
N VAL A 794 -1.82 30.37 -24.30
CA VAL A 794 -2.55 29.67 -23.24
C VAL A 794 -3.10 28.35 -23.77
N PHE A 795 -2.92 27.28 -23.00
CA PHE A 795 -3.49 25.96 -23.24
C PHE A 795 -4.49 25.65 -22.14
N ASP A 796 -5.76 25.46 -22.51
CA ASP A 796 -6.82 25.13 -21.58
C ASP A 796 -6.83 23.61 -21.33
N LEU A 797 -6.39 23.23 -20.13
CA LEU A 797 -6.34 21.83 -19.69
C LEU A 797 -7.56 21.48 -18.84
N SER A 798 -8.49 22.42 -18.65
CA SER A 798 -9.62 22.25 -17.75
C SER A 798 -10.45 21.02 -18.10
N PRO A 799 -10.78 20.14 -17.13
CA PRO A 799 -11.63 18.98 -17.37
C PRO A 799 -12.94 19.32 -18.06
N TYR A 800 -13.47 20.54 -17.84
CA TYR A 800 -14.71 21.00 -18.49
C TYR A 800 -14.60 21.17 -20.02
N SER A 801 -13.40 21.18 -20.59
CA SER A 801 -13.20 21.23 -22.06
C SER A 801 -13.05 19.84 -22.69
N TRP A 802 -12.76 18.79 -21.91
CA TRP A 802 -12.26 17.54 -22.46
C TRP A 802 -13.24 16.84 -23.40
N SER A 803 -14.54 16.83 -23.08
CA SER A 803 -15.53 16.17 -23.93
C SER A 803 -15.73 16.89 -25.27
N ALA A 804 -15.65 18.22 -25.28
CA ALA A 804 -15.86 19.05 -26.47
C ALA A 804 -14.70 18.94 -27.46
N TYR A 805 -13.47 18.91 -26.95
CA TYR A 805 -12.25 18.90 -27.77
C TYR A 805 -11.56 17.53 -27.83
N ARG A 806 -12.14 16.52 -27.17
CA ARG A 806 -11.59 15.16 -27.04
C ARG A 806 -10.22 15.13 -26.37
N THR A 807 -10.00 16.04 -25.41
CA THR A 807 -8.74 16.15 -24.67
C THR A 807 -8.45 14.88 -23.89
N ILE A 808 -7.20 14.42 -23.93
CA ILE A 808 -6.72 13.33 -23.07
C ILE A 808 -5.53 13.84 -22.27
N LEU A 809 -5.60 13.70 -20.94
CA LEU A 809 -4.52 14.02 -20.01
C LEU A 809 -3.79 12.73 -19.61
N ILE A 810 -2.46 12.74 -19.68
CA ILE A 810 -1.60 11.59 -19.45
C ILE A 810 -0.52 11.96 -18.43
N PHE A 811 -0.35 11.12 -17.42
CA PHE A 811 0.77 11.16 -16.49
C PHE A 811 1.66 9.95 -16.79
N LYS A 812 2.86 10.19 -17.33
CA LYS A 812 3.83 9.14 -17.61
C LYS A 812 5.03 9.29 -16.68
N PHE A 813 5.04 8.49 -15.62
CA PHE A 813 6.15 8.31 -14.68
C PHE A 813 6.38 6.81 -14.48
N ALA A 814 6.56 6.12 -15.61
CA ALA A 814 6.76 4.69 -15.70
C ALA A 814 7.82 4.39 -16.76
N ASN A 815 8.56 3.31 -16.54
CA ASN A 815 9.56 2.81 -17.47
C ASN A 815 8.87 2.22 -18.71
N GLY A 816 9.47 2.45 -19.87
CA GLY A 816 8.95 1.94 -21.14
C GLY A 816 8.47 3.06 -22.04
N ARG A 817 8.29 2.73 -23.32
CA ARG A 817 7.87 3.69 -24.35
C ARG A 817 6.40 4.02 -24.18
N LEU A 818 6.01 5.25 -24.49
CA LEU A 818 4.60 5.63 -24.41
C LEU A 818 3.74 4.77 -25.35
N ARG A 819 4.25 4.40 -26.54
CA ARG A 819 3.56 3.49 -27.47
C ARG A 819 3.22 2.14 -26.83
N ASP A 820 4.19 1.52 -26.16
CA ASP A 820 4.03 0.20 -25.54
C ASP A 820 3.02 0.26 -24.37
N LEU A 821 3.07 1.34 -23.58
CA LEU A 821 2.15 1.57 -22.46
C LEU A 821 0.71 1.85 -22.93
N VAL A 822 0.54 2.56 -24.05
CA VAL A 822 -0.79 2.80 -24.66
C VAL A 822 -1.38 1.50 -25.20
N ASP A 823 -0.57 0.61 -25.76
CA ASP A 823 -1.03 -0.66 -26.33
C ASP A 823 -1.47 -1.67 -25.26
N ASP A 824 -0.94 -1.59 -24.04
CA ASP A 824 -1.34 -2.44 -22.90
C ASP A 824 -2.10 -1.65 -21.82
N THR A 825 -3.44 -1.67 -21.90
CA THR A 825 -4.32 -1.01 -20.92
C THR A 825 -4.24 -1.59 -19.51
N THR A 826 -3.60 -2.75 -19.31
CA THR A 826 -3.36 -3.29 -17.96
C THR A 826 -2.24 -2.55 -17.22
N THR A 827 -1.45 -1.74 -17.93
CA THR A 827 -0.43 -0.86 -17.33
C THR A 827 -1.02 0.46 -16.83
N TRP A 828 -2.26 0.78 -17.21
CA TRP A 828 -2.90 2.04 -16.84
C TRP A 828 -3.33 2.00 -15.38
N ALA A 829 -3.10 3.08 -14.65
CA ALA A 829 -3.57 3.24 -13.27
C ALA A 829 -5.08 3.53 -13.27
N SER A 830 -5.84 2.68 -12.56
CA SER A 830 -7.30 2.75 -12.41
C SER A 830 -8.05 3.14 -13.70
N PRO A 831 -7.89 2.39 -14.81
CA PRO A 831 -8.32 2.85 -16.13
C PRO A 831 -9.83 3.07 -16.23
N THR A 832 -10.63 2.27 -15.52
CA THR A 832 -12.09 2.41 -15.47
C THR A 832 -12.55 3.56 -14.56
N ALA A 833 -11.69 4.07 -13.69
CA ALA A 833 -12.00 5.19 -12.81
C ALA A 833 -11.79 6.55 -13.49
N PHE A 834 -11.01 6.62 -14.58
CA PHE A 834 -10.70 7.88 -15.28
C PHE A 834 -11.22 7.94 -16.71
N ASN A 835 -11.82 6.86 -17.21
CA ASN A 835 -12.27 6.75 -18.58
C ASN A 835 -13.63 6.04 -18.65
N ALA A 836 -14.62 6.70 -19.25
CA ALA A 836 -15.94 6.11 -19.47
C ALA A 836 -15.90 4.87 -20.39
N SER A 837 -14.94 4.82 -21.33
CA SER A 837 -14.71 3.68 -22.21
C SER A 837 -13.21 3.53 -22.53
N VAL A 838 -12.53 2.67 -21.76
CA VAL A 838 -11.09 2.38 -21.94
C VAL A 838 -10.74 1.99 -23.38
N PRO A 839 -11.49 1.10 -24.07
CA PRO A 839 -11.15 0.74 -25.45
C PRO A 839 -11.29 1.90 -26.45
N ALA A 840 -12.27 2.80 -26.25
CA ALA A 840 -12.45 3.95 -27.13
C ALA A 840 -11.31 4.97 -26.95
N VAL A 841 -10.88 5.21 -25.71
CA VAL A 841 -9.76 6.09 -25.39
C VAL A 841 -8.45 5.51 -25.92
N GLN A 842 -8.22 4.21 -25.75
CA GLN A 842 -7.05 3.53 -26.32
C GLN A 842 -7.00 3.69 -27.85
N GLN A 843 -8.12 3.47 -28.55
CA GLN A 843 -8.19 3.64 -29.99
C GLN A 843 -7.90 5.08 -30.41
N GLN A 844 -8.41 6.07 -29.66
CA GLN A 844 -8.12 7.48 -29.91
C GLN A 844 -6.63 7.79 -29.75
N LEU A 845 -6.00 7.32 -28.66
CA LEU A 845 -4.56 7.51 -28.45
C LEU A 845 -3.72 6.89 -29.56
N GLN A 846 -4.06 5.67 -29.98
CA GLN A 846 -3.40 5.01 -31.10
C GLN A 846 -3.55 5.80 -32.41
N ALA A 847 -4.72 6.40 -32.65
CA ALA A 847 -4.95 7.26 -33.81
C ALA A 847 -4.09 8.53 -33.75
N THR A 848 -4.07 9.25 -32.62
CA THR A 848 -3.22 10.45 -32.44
C THR A 848 -1.73 10.13 -32.58
N ILE A 849 -1.29 8.97 -32.06
CA ILE A 849 0.10 8.49 -32.20
C ILE A 849 0.44 8.15 -33.65
N ALA A 850 -0.52 7.63 -34.43
CA ALA A 850 -0.33 7.28 -35.82
C ALA A 850 -0.35 8.52 -36.75
N ASP A 851 -1.04 9.59 -36.35
CA ASP A 851 -1.13 10.86 -37.07
C ASP A 851 0.18 11.68 -37.01
N ALA A 852 1.00 11.44 -35.98
CA ALA A 852 2.31 12.08 -35.83
C ALA A 852 3.30 11.63 -36.92
N ASP A 853 3.45 12.42 -37.99
CA ASP A 853 4.36 12.14 -39.10
C ASP A 853 5.83 12.28 -38.68
N PRO A 854 6.63 11.19 -38.66
CA PRO A 854 8.05 11.27 -38.32
C PRO A 854 8.89 12.04 -39.35
N ALA A 855 8.36 12.26 -40.56
CA ALA A 855 9.04 13.07 -41.58
C ALA A 855 8.89 14.58 -41.35
N ASP A 856 7.90 15.00 -40.55
CA ASP A 856 7.70 16.39 -40.17
C ASP A 856 8.75 16.84 -39.13
N PRO A 857 9.62 17.83 -39.44
CA PRO A 857 10.61 18.34 -38.51
C PRO A 857 10.03 18.80 -37.16
N ASP A 858 8.81 19.35 -37.16
CA ASP A 858 8.19 19.90 -35.94
C ASP A 858 7.65 18.81 -35.02
N MET A 859 7.40 17.61 -35.55
CA MET A 859 6.94 16.45 -34.78
C MET A 859 8.10 15.60 -34.21
N GLN A 860 9.35 15.87 -34.61
CA GLN A 860 10.48 15.00 -34.27
C GLN A 860 10.71 14.84 -32.76
N TYR A 861 10.53 15.90 -31.97
CA TYR A 861 10.68 15.79 -30.52
C TYR A 861 9.57 14.92 -29.90
N PHE A 862 8.33 15.09 -30.36
CA PHE A 862 7.21 14.28 -29.93
C PHE A 862 7.44 12.80 -30.26
N VAL A 863 7.81 12.49 -31.51
CA VAL A 863 8.04 11.10 -31.93
C VAL A 863 9.26 10.48 -31.23
N ASN A 864 10.43 11.11 -31.33
CA ASN A 864 11.67 10.47 -30.89
C ASN A 864 11.85 10.48 -29.36
N THR A 865 11.35 11.51 -28.68
CA THR A 865 11.52 11.66 -27.23
C THR A 865 10.25 11.24 -26.47
N VAL A 866 9.10 11.80 -26.81
CA VAL A 866 7.88 11.56 -26.02
C VAL A 866 7.30 10.16 -26.28
N LEU A 867 7.26 9.73 -27.54
CA LEU A 867 6.70 8.42 -27.92
C LEU A 867 7.70 7.27 -27.73
N ASP A 868 8.95 7.46 -28.19
CA ASP A 868 9.90 6.36 -28.40
C ASP A 868 11.04 6.25 -27.36
N ASP A 869 11.31 7.29 -26.57
CA ASP A 869 12.30 7.22 -25.48
C ASP A 869 11.67 6.58 -24.22
N PRO A 870 12.12 5.38 -23.79
CA PRO A 870 11.58 4.75 -22.59
C PRO A 870 11.89 5.50 -21.30
N GLY A 871 12.85 6.43 -21.30
CA GLY A 871 13.26 7.23 -20.16
C GLY A 871 12.53 8.56 -20.00
N TRP A 872 11.74 8.99 -20.99
CA TRP A 872 10.98 10.24 -20.88
C TRP A 872 9.86 10.11 -19.84
N ASN A 873 9.79 11.06 -18.91
CA ASN A 873 8.73 11.16 -17.90
C ASN A 873 8.18 12.60 -17.85
N GLY A 874 6.88 12.73 -17.65
CA GLY A 874 6.20 14.01 -17.63
C GLY A 874 4.67 13.90 -17.68
N VAL A 875 4.03 15.07 -17.77
CA VAL A 875 2.59 15.21 -17.98
C VAL A 875 2.36 15.65 -19.42
N LEU A 876 1.40 15.05 -20.11
CA LEU A 876 1.09 15.31 -21.51
C LEU A 876 -0.42 15.48 -21.67
N ALA A 877 -0.83 16.53 -22.38
CA ALA A 877 -2.20 16.71 -22.83
C ALA A 877 -2.25 16.65 -24.36
N LEU A 878 -3.14 15.82 -24.89
CA LEU A 878 -3.41 15.68 -26.32
C LEU A 878 -4.73 16.39 -26.64
N SER A 879 -4.81 17.04 -27.81
CA SER A 879 -6.00 17.79 -28.24
C SER A 879 -6.46 18.85 -27.23
N ALA A 880 -5.51 19.48 -26.52
CA ALA A 880 -5.80 20.54 -25.57
C ALA A 880 -6.34 21.77 -26.30
N ARG A 881 -7.45 22.34 -25.82
CA ARG A 881 -8.04 23.54 -26.41
C ARG A 881 -7.09 24.73 -26.30
N VAL A 882 -6.98 25.51 -27.37
CA VAL A 882 -6.27 26.79 -27.35
C VAL A 882 -7.31 27.92 -27.41
N PRO A 883 -7.58 28.64 -26.31
CA PRO A 883 -8.48 29.78 -26.33
C PRO A 883 -8.00 30.87 -27.31
N LEU A 884 -8.91 31.40 -28.14
CA LEU A 884 -8.59 32.47 -29.10
C LEU A 884 -8.17 33.79 -28.43
N ASP A 885 -8.72 34.07 -27.26
CA ASP A 885 -8.33 35.17 -26.37
C ASP A 885 -7.05 34.88 -25.57
N GLY A 886 -6.54 33.63 -25.65
CA GLY A 886 -5.26 33.20 -25.10
C GLY A 886 -4.11 33.20 -26.12
N LEU A 887 -4.32 33.76 -27.32
CA LEU A 887 -3.26 34.01 -28.29
C LEU A 887 -2.39 35.20 -27.85
N PRO A 888 -1.09 35.22 -28.21
CA PRO A 888 -0.26 36.42 -28.03
C PRO A 888 -0.93 37.65 -28.65
N GLN A 889 -0.78 38.81 -28.01
CA GLN A 889 -1.49 40.03 -28.40
C GLN A 889 -1.22 40.44 -29.85
N GLU A 890 -0.01 40.16 -30.36
CA GLU A 890 0.39 40.42 -31.74
C GLU A 890 -0.33 39.52 -32.76
N LEU A 891 -0.88 38.39 -32.31
CA LEU A 891 -1.63 37.42 -33.13
C LEU A 891 -3.14 37.48 -32.89
N ALA A 892 -3.62 38.31 -31.96
CA ALA A 892 -5.05 38.40 -31.63
C ALA A 892 -5.93 38.66 -32.86
N GLY A 893 -5.43 39.37 -33.88
CA GLY A 893 -6.14 39.60 -35.15
C GLY A 893 -6.45 38.34 -35.94
N LEU A 894 -5.68 37.26 -35.75
CA LEU A 894 -5.93 35.96 -36.39
C LEU A 894 -7.20 35.28 -35.88
N ALA A 895 -7.62 35.58 -34.64
CA ALA A 895 -8.80 34.97 -34.03
C ALA A 895 -10.07 35.13 -34.88
N ALA A 896 -10.17 36.22 -35.65
CA ALA A 896 -11.31 36.47 -36.54
C ALA A 896 -11.43 35.48 -37.72
N GLY A 897 -10.36 34.76 -38.04
CA GLY A 897 -10.29 33.84 -39.17
C GLY A 897 -10.05 32.37 -38.79
N ILE A 898 -10.08 32.03 -37.49
CA ILE A 898 -9.89 30.67 -36.97
C ILE A 898 -11.24 30.10 -36.56
N ASP A 899 -11.49 28.82 -36.87
CA ASP A 899 -12.63 28.08 -36.32
C ASP A 899 -12.32 27.66 -34.87
N PRO A 900 -13.02 28.22 -33.86
CA PRO A 900 -12.76 27.91 -32.45
C PRO A 900 -13.06 26.45 -32.09
N ALA A 901 -13.90 25.74 -32.85
CA ALA A 901 -14.25 24.34 -32.54
C ALA A 901 -13.11 23.37 -32.88
N GLU A 902 -12.26 23.73 -33.83
CA GLU A 902 -11.14 22.89 -34.31
C GLU A 902 -9.78 23.43 -33.83
N PHE A 903 -9.75 24.52 -33.07
CA PHE A 903 -8.49 25.14 -32.63
C PHE A 903 -7.95 24.50 -31.35
N VAL A 904 -7.19 23.42 -31.55
CA VAL A 904 -6.54 22.64 -30.50
C VAL A 904 -5.03 22.54 -30.72
N ALA A 905 -4.29 22.30 -29.66
CA ALA A 905 -2.92 21.82 -29.74
C ALA A 905 -2.94 20.33 -30.07
N HIS A 906 -2.11 19.89 -31.03
CA HIS A 906 -1.90 18.46 -31.24
C HIS A 906 -1.42 17.80 -29.94
N HIS A 907 -0.46 18.45 -29.27
CA HIS A 907 -0.01 18.07 -27.94
C HIS A 907 0.60 19.26 -27.21
N VAL A 908 0.52 19.24 -25.87
CA VAL A 908 1.30 20.09 -24.98
C VAL A 908 1.78 19.25 -23.81
N GLY A 909 3.07 19.38 -23.47
CA GLY A 909 3.71 18.55 -22.46
C GLY A 909 4.57 19.35 -21.49
N ILE A 910 4.64 18.82 -20.28
CA ILE A 910 5.42 19.34 -19.17
C ILE A 910 6.50 18.30 -18.85
N THR A 911 7.76 18.71 -18.93
CA THR A 911 8.86 17.91 -18.38
C THR A 911 8.93 18.15 -16.87
N VAL A 912 9.30 17.12 -16.10
CA VAL A 912 9.31 17.11 -14.62
C VAL A 912 9.73 18.46 -14.02
N THR A 913 8.84 19.04 -13.22
CA THR A 913 9.02 20.34 -12.58
C THR A 913 10.18 20.29 -11.59
N PRO A 914 11.23 21.12 -11.73
CA PRO A 914 12.34 21.11 -10.79
C PRO A 914 11.91 21.65 -9.43
N ILE A 915 12.18 20.91 -8.35
CA ILE A 915 11.92 21.34 -6.98
C ILE A 915 13.25 21.77 -6.36
N VAL A 916 13.25 22.80 -5.52
CA VAL A 916 14.43 23.25 -4.78
C VAL A 916 14.10 23.54 -3.30
N PRO A 917 15.09 23.46 -2.41
CA PRO A 917 14.93 23.92 -1.03
C PRO A 917 14.58 25.41 -0.99
N ASP A 918 13.62 25.77 -0.14
CA ASP A 918 13.21 27.16 0.11
C ASP A 918 13.28 27.46 1.62
N PRO A 919 13.93 28.56 2.05
CA PRO A 919 14.15 28.84 3.47
C PRO A 919 12.88 29.25 4.23
N THR A 920 11.79 29.57 3.52
CA THR A 920 10.51 30.02 4.13
C THR A 920 9.48 28.90 4.16
N THR A 921 9.43 28.10 3.10
CA THR A 921 8.40 27.10 2.84
C THR A 921 8.93 25.66 2.83
N GLY A 922 10.24 25.47 3.02
CA GLY A 922 10.93 24.18 2.98
C GLY A 922 11.27 23.72 1.56
N LEU A 923 10.27 23.68 0.67
CA LEU A 923 10.40 23.33 -0.74
C LEU A 923 9.64 24.33 -1.62
N ALA A 924 10.21 24.66 -2.78
CA ALA A 924 9.57 25.47 -3.82
C ALA A 924 9.79 24.86 -5.21
N ALA A 925 8.78 24.95 -6.06
CA ALA A 925 8.89 24.65 -7.48
C ALA A 925 9.66 25.76 -8.21
N LYS A 926 10.35 25.40 -9.30
CA LYS A 926 10.88 26.34 -10.30
C LYS A 926 10.02 26.29 -11.56
N PRO A 927 10.14 27.31 -12.45
CA PRO A 927 9.49 27.28 -13.76
C PRO A 927 9.77 25.98 -14.51
N SER A 928 8.70 25.34 -14.96
CA SER A 928 8.71 24.08 -15.69
C SER A 928 9.13 24.27 -17.14
N THR A 929 9.67 23.20 -17.73
CA THR A 929 9.99 23.17 -19.16
C THR A 929 8.79 22.65 -19.93
N ILE A 930 8.15 23.54 -20.69
CA ILE A 930 6.94 23.25 -21.48
C ILE A 930 7.33 23.07 -22.95
N PHE A 931 6.73 22.11 -23.62
CA PHE A 931 6.84 21.91 -25.07
C PHE A 931 5.47 21.61 -25.65
N GLY A 932 5.30 21.78 -26.95
CA GLY A 932 4.03 21.47 -27.59
C GLY A 932 3.98 21.93 -29.03
N LEU A 933 2.92 21.53 -29.71
CA LEU A 933 2.67 21.90 -31.09
C LEU A 933 1.19 22.26 -31.26
N ILE A 934 0.96 23.47 -31.75
CA ILE A 934 -0.31 23.87 -32.35
C ILE A 934 -0.16 23.61 -33.84
N ASP A 935 -1.06 22.82 -34.43
CA ASP A 935 -1.06 22.52 -35.86
C ASP A 935 -2.50 22.62 -36.37
N TYR A 936 -2.92 23.85 -36.66
CA TYR A 936 -4.25 24.16 -37.13
C TYR A 936 -4.25 24.25 -38.66
N GLU A 937 -5.19 23.56 -39.30
CA GLU A 937 -5.44 23.63 -40.74
C GLU A 937 -6.94 23.83 -41.02
N SER A 938 -7.25 24.64 -42.04
CA SER A 938 -8.60 24.82 -42.56
C SER A 938 -8.69 24.40 -44.04
N SER A 939 -9.86 23.92 -44.45
CA SER A 939 -10.18 23.66 -45.87
C SER A 939 -10.26 24.92 -46.74
N GLY A 940 -10.27 26.10 -46.13
CA GLY A 940 -10.30 27.40 -46.79
C GLY A 940 -11.69 27.90 -47.14
N MET A 941 -11.72 29.11 -47.73
CA MET A 941 -12.96 29.86 -47.94
C MET A 941 -13.93 29.11 -48.84
N THR A 942 -15.08 28.73 -48.28
CA THR A 942 -16.16 28.06 -49.00
C THR A 942 -17.15 29.04 -49.63
N ASP A 943 -17.36 30.20 -49.02
CA ASP A 943 -18.11 31.32 -49.59
C ASP A 943 -17.13 32.36 -50.14
N THR A 944 -17.25 32.72 -51.42
CA THR A 944 -16.44 33.76 -52.06
C THR A 944 -17.29 34.90 -52.60
N THR A 945 -18.53 35.03 -52.13
CA THR A 945 -19.48 36.07 -52.53
C THR A 945 -19.36 37.40 -51.77
N PRO A 946 -18.91 37.47 -50.50
CA PRO A 946 -18.78 38.73 -49.78
C PRO A 946 -17.82 39.71 -50.47
N ALA A 947 -17.97 41.01 -50.17
CA ALA A 947 -17.04 42.04 -50.65
C ALA A 947 -15.61 41.79 -50.09
N TYR A 948 -15.53 41.36 -48.83
CA TYR A 948 -14.31 40.96 -48.15
C TYR A 948 -14.60 39.78 -47.20
N GLN A 949 -13.62 38.90 -47.05
CA GLN A 949 -13.63 37.79 -46.10
C GLN A 949 -12.19 37.47 -45.68
N PHE A 950 -12.00 37.04 -44.44
CA PHE A 950 -10.70 36.71 -43.87
C PHE A 950 -10.75 35.31 -43.27
N GLU A 951 -9.70 34.51 -43.50
CA GLU A 951 -9.59 33.16 -42.98
C GLU A 951 -8.13 32.77 -42.75
N VAL A 952 -7.86 32.04 -41.68
CA VAL A 952 -6.57 31.41 -41.41
C VAL A 952 -6.61 30.01 -41.98
N LEU A 953 -5.80 29.75 -43.01
CA LEU A 953 -5.69 28.41 -43.60
C LEU A 953 -4.80 27.48 -42.79
N GLN A 954 -3.75 28.04 -42.20
CA GLN A 954 -2.78 27.28 -41.43
C GLN A 954 -2.21 28.14 -40.31
N LEU A 955 -2.09 27.57 -39.11
CA LEU A 955 -1.31 28.13 -38.01
C LEU A 955 -0.57 26.99 -37.31
N LYS A 956 0.74 26.95 -37.54
CA LYS A 956 1.65 25.98 -36.95
C LYS A 956 2.64 26.66 -36.02
N VAL A 957 2.65 26.26 -34.75
CA VAL A 957 3.48 26.86 -33.70
C VAL A 957 4.15 25.75 -32.90
N LEU A 958 5.47 25.62 -33.05
CA LEU A 958 6.28 24.70 -32.28
C LEU A 958 6.82 25.42 -31.04
N LEU A 959 6.53 24.87 -29.86
CA LEU A 959 7.04 25.31 -28.58
C LEU A 959 8.10 24.34 -28.06
N ALA A 960 9.27 24.85 -27.69
CA ALA A 960 10.30 24.09 -27.01
C ALA A 960 10.94 24.92 -25.90
N ASN A 961 11.10 24.33 -24.72
CA ASN A 961 11.62 24.99 -23.54
C ASN A 961 10.87 26.29 -23.19
N SER A 962 9.54 26.23 -23.25
CA SER A 962 8.61 27.32 -22.91
C SER A 962 8.72 28.55 -23.85
N ALA A 963 9.34 28.40 -25.02
CA ALA A 963 9.51 29.45 -26.03
C ALA A 963 9.10 28.97 -27.43
N VAL A 964 8.73 29.91 -28.32
CA VAL A 964 8.51 29.62 -29.75
C VAL A 964 9.83 29.20 -30.39
N ALA A 965 9.86 27.96 -30.89
CA ALA A 965 10.99 27.36 -31.58
C ALA A 965 10.84 27.48 -33.10
N ASP A 966 9.64 27.23 -33.62
CA ASP A 966 9.28 27.47 -35.02
C ASP A 966 7.85 27.99 -35.16
N PHE A 967 7.59 28.72 -36.24
CA PHE A 967 6.30 29.33 -36.53
C PHE A 967 6.08 29.44 -38.04
N ALA A 968 4.96 28.91 -38.50
CA ALA A 968 4.48 29.08 -39.86
C ALA A 968 2.98 29.36 -39.86
N SER A 969 2.54 30.30 -40.70
CA SER A 969 1.11 30.54 -40.87
C SER A 969 0.79 30.92 -42.31
N LYS A 970 -0.43 30.61 -42.72
CA LYS A 970 -0.98 30.99 -44.02
C LYS A 970 -2.37 31.57 -43.81
N VAL A 971 -2.56 32.82 -44.21
CA VAL A 971 -3.85 33.50 -44.08
C VAL A 971 -4.33 34.00 -45.43
N GLN A 972 -5.64 34.05 -45.62
CA GLN A 972 -6.29 34.46 -46.85
C GLN A 972 -7.18 35.68 -46.63
N LEU A 973 -7.16 36.59 -47.61
CA LEU A 973 -8.06 37.72 -47.69
C LEU A 973 -8.77 37.71 -49.05
N LEU A 974 -10.09 37.55 -49.04
CA LEU A 974 -10.93 37.79 -50.20
C LEU A 974 -11.11 39.29 -50.41
N VAL A 975 -10.90 39.75 -51.65
CA VAL A 975 -11.01 41.16 -52.05
C VAL A 975 -11.82 41.25 -53.34
N ASN A 976 -13.15 41.30 -53.21
CA ASN A 976 -14.05 41.44 -54.35
C ASN A 976 -14.41 42.91 -54.65
N GLN A 977 -13.99 43.85 -53.80
CA GLN A 977 -14.12 45.28 -54.04
C GLN A 977 -12.83 46.04 -53.71
N LEU A 978 -12.55 47.07 -54.49
CA LEU A 978 -11.49 48.06 -54.22
C LEU A 978 -12.03 49.45 -54.56
N PHE A 979 -11.77 50.44 -53.70
CA PHE A 979 -12.33 51.80 -53.84
C PHE A 979 -13.87 51.86 -53.98
N GLY A 980 -14.57 50.86 -53.42
CA GLY A 980 -16.04 50.75 -53.48
C GLY A 980 -16.60 50.15 -54.77
N GLU A 981 -15.74 49.73 -55.71
CA GLU A 981 -16.14 49.13 -56.99
C GLU A 981 -15.71 47.67 -57.07
N SER A 982 -16.38 46.87 -57.92
CA SER A 982 -16.07 45.45 -58.07
C SER A 982 -14.65 45.26 -58.62
N ALA A 983 -13.90 44.37 -57.96
CA ALA A 983 -12.53 44.00 -58.29
C ALA A 983 -12.45 42.49 -58.52
N LYS A 984 -11.76 42.07 -59.58
CA LYS A 984 -11.50 40.66 -59.90
C LYS A 984 -10.00 40.43 -60.02
N LEU A 985 -9.45 39.52 -59.21
CA LEU A 985 -8.05 39.13 -59.36
C LEU A 985 -7.85 38.43 -60.70
N ARG A 986 -6.94 38.97 -61.52
CA ARG A 986 -6.71 38.51 -62.89
C ARG A 986 -6.13 37.10 -62.90
N GLY A 987 -6.77 36.22 -63.67
CA GLY A 987 -6.30 34.84 -63.85
C GLY A 987 -6.66 33.89 -62.71
N ALA A 988 -7.34 34.37 -61.65
CA ALA A 988 -7.82 33.56 -60.54
C ALA A 988 -9.34 33.30 -60.64
N SER A 989 -9.79 32.18 -60.08
CA SER A 989 -11.22 31.84 -59.95
C SER A 989 -11.91 32.66 -58.86
N ALA A 990 -11.17 33.02 -57.81
CA ALA A 990 -11.60 33.90 -56.72
C ALA A 990 -10.55 34.98 -56.45
N SER A 991 -10.98 36.14 -55.94
CA SER A 991 -10.12 37.29 -55.69
C SER A 991 -9.40 37.22 -54.34
N ILE A 992 -8.64 36.14 -54.12
CA ILE A 992 -8.03 35.83 -52.82
C ILE A 992 -6.54 36.19 -52.84
N LEU A 993 -6.12 37.01 -51.87
CA LEU A 993 -4.72 37.25 -51.53
C LEU A 993 -4.29 36.28 -50.43
N THR A 994 -3.11 35.67 -50.57
CA THR A 994 -2.56 34.73 -49.57
C THR A 994 -1.32 35.31 -48.92
N PHE A 995 -1.31 35.44 -47.60
CA PHE A 995 -0.18 35.97 -46.84
C PHE A 995 0.53 34.83 -46.11
N LEU A 996 1.86 34.88 -46.11
CA LEU A 996 2.71 33.96 -45.38
C LEU A 996 3.15 34.63 -44.07
N GLY A 997 2.87 33.96 -42.96
CA GLY A 997 3.26 34.35 -41.62
C GLY A 997 4.62 33.75 -41.25
N SER A 998 5.48 34.56 -40.63
CA SER A 998 6.78 34.14 -40.08
C SER A 998 7.04 34.83 -38.75
N TYR A 999 7.83 34.18 -37.88
CA TYR A 999 8.25 34.74 -36.59
C TYR A 999 9.72 35.17 -36.66
N VAL A 1000 9.99 36.41 -36.23
CA VAL A 1000 11.35 36.94 -36.13
C VAL A 1000 11.68 37.18 -34.67
N LYS A 1001 12.60 36.38 -34.14
CA LYS A 1001 13.09 36.51 -32.77
C LYS A 1001 13.91 37.81 -32.62
N SER A 1002 13.52 38.69 -31.70
CA SER A 1002 14.35 39.82 -31.30
C SER A 1002 15.24 39.42 -30.11
N GLY A 1003 16.47 39.94 -30.06
CA GLY A 1003 17.55 39.39 -29.21
C GLY A 1003 17.26 39.37 -27.70
N SER A 1004 17.86 38.36 -27.02
CA SER A 1004 18.10 38.12 -25.57
C SER A 1004 17.01 38.35 -24.51
N ALA A 1005 15.88 39.00 -24.81
CA ALA A 1005 14.81 39.24 -23.85
C ALA A 1005 13.44 38.89 -24.46
N GLY A 1006 13.18 37.60 -24.65
CA GLY A 1006 11.84 36.98 -24.68
C GLY A 1006 10.79 37.46 -25.69
N GLY A 1007 11.06 38.46 -26.52
CA GLY A 1007 10.09 39.01 -27.48
C GLY A 1007 10.51 38.76 -28.93
N GLY A 1008 9.56 38.37 -29.76
CA GLY A 1008 9.74 38.33 -31.22
C GLY A 1008 8.52 38.91 -31.91
N SER A 1009 8.70 39.32 -33.16
CA SER A 1009 7.64 39.95 -33.96
C SER A 1009 7.11 38.96 -34.99
N TYR A 1010 5.80 38.90 -35.13
CA TYR A 1010 5.13 38.15 -36.20
C TYR A 1010 4.97 39.03 -37.43
N LEU A 1011 5.29 38.50 -38.61
CA LEU A 1011 5.21 39.21 -39.88
C LEU A 1011 4.38 38.40 -40.87
N PHE A 1012 3.34 39.03 -41.43
CA PHE A 1012 2.48 38.45 -42.45
C PHE A 1012 2.60 39.25 -43.75
N THR A 1013 3.12 38.63 -44.80
CA THR A 1013 3.38 39.30 -46.09
C THR A 1013 2.84 38.50 -47.26
N ASN A 1014 2.32 39.21 -48.26
CA ASN A 1014 2.18 38.73 -49.62
C ASN A 1014 3.13 39.57 -50.48
N ASP A 1015 4.13 38.95 -51.07
CA ASP A 1015 5.11 39.61 -51.95
C ASP A 1015 4.83 39.31 -53.45
N ASP A 1016 3.64 38.77 -53.75
CA ASP A 1016 3.20 38.53 -55.13
C ASP A 1016 2.73 39.84 -55.80
N VAL A 1017 2.88 39.90 -57.12
CA VAL A 1017 2.29 40.98 -57.92
C VAL A 1017 0.86 40.60 -58.28
N ASN A 1018 -0.10 41.17 -57.55
CA ASN A 1018 -1.53 40.93 -57.72
C ASN A 1018 -2.15 42.01 -58.61
N VAL A 1019 -2.73 41.60 -59.75
CA VAL A 1019 -3.39 42.53 -60.69
C VAL A 1019 -4.90 42.34 -60.61
N PHE A 1020 -5.62 43.36 -60.15
CA PHE A 1020 -7.07 43.38 -60.13
C PHE A 1020 -7.61 44.08 -61.37
N ASP A 1021 -8.49 43.40 -62.09
CA ASP A 1021 -9.35 43.99 -63.12
C ASP A 1021 -10.57 44.63 -62.46
N MET A 1022 -10.94 45.83 -62.91
CA MET A 1022 -12.02 46.63 -62.33
C MET A 1022 -13.21 46.71 -63.30
N PRO A 1023 -14.00 45.62 -63.46
CA PRO A 1023 -14.97 45.47 -64.55
C PRO A 1023 -16.12 46.48 -64.54
N THR A 1024 -16.45 47.04 -63.37
CA THR A 1024 -17.56 47.99 -63.21
C THR A 1024 -17.11 49.46 -63.16
N SER A 1025 -15.82 49.73 -63.17
CA SER A 1025 -15.28 51.09 -63.03
C SER A 1025 -15.36 51.88 -64.33
N ALA A 1026 -15.72 53.17 -64.23
CA ALA A 1026 -15.65 54.10 -65.36
C ALA A 1026 -14.27 54.76 -65.52
N VAL A 1027 -13.39 54.68 -64.50
CA VAL A 1027 -12.13 55.44 -64.43
C VAL A 1027 -10.92 54.52 -64.21
N LEU A 1028 -11.03 53.53 -63.34
CA LEU A 1028 -9.95 52.60 -63.00
C LEU A 1028 -10.06 51.36 -63.88
N GLN A 1029 -9.07 51.04 -64.71
CA GLN A 1029 -9.11 49.80 -65.49
C GLN A 1029 -8.44 48.63 -64.76
N ARG A 1030 -7.38 48.93 -64.01
CA ARG A 1030 -6.55 47.97 -63.31
C ARG A 1030 -5.97 48.58 -62.05
N ILE A 1031 -5.85 47.77 -61.02
CA ILE A 1031 -5.07 48.06 -59.81
C ILE A 1031 -3.98 47.00 -59.71
N VAL A 1032 -2.74 47.44 -59.49
CA VAL A 1032 -1.62 46.54 -59.23
C VAL A 1032 -1.27 46.68 -57.76
N VAL A 1033 -1.25 45.56 -57.04
CA VAL A 1033 -0.75 45.47 -55.67
C VAL A 1033 0.55 44.68 -55.77
N SER A 1034 1.67 45.37 -55.56
CA SER A 1034 3.03 44.81 -55.62
C SER A 1034 3.49 44.19 -54.31
N ARG A 1035 2.86 44.56 -53.19
CA ARG A 1035 3.08 43.96 -51.88
C ARG A 1035 1.86 44.16 -50.99
N ALA A 1036 1.55 43.19 -50.13
CA ALA A 1036 0.55 43.36 -49.08
C ALA A 1036 1.06 42.86 -47.72
N GLN A 1037 0.58 43.46 -46.63
CA GLN A 1037 0.90 43.05 -45.26
C GLN A 1037 -0.35 42.98 -44.39
N PHE A 1038 -0.38 42.05 -43.45
CA PHE A 1038 -1.37 41.99 -42.38
C PHE A 1038 -0.71 42.35 -41.04
N VAL A 1039 -1.33 43.26 -40.29
CA VAL A 1039 -0.81 43.76 -39.02
C VAL A 1039 -1.93 43.84 -38.00
N THR A 1040 -1.76 43.16 -36.86
CA THR A 1040 -2.60 43.35 -35.67
C THR A 1040 -2.23 44.67 -35.00
N LEU A 1041 -3.22 45.51 -34.70
CA LEU A 1041 -2.99 46.80 -34.03
C LEU A 1041 -3.05 46.60 -32.52
N THR A 1042 -1.90 46.70 -31.85
CA THR A 1042 -1.81 46.65 -30.40
C THR A 1042 -2.34 47.98 -29.82
N PRO A 1043 -3.33 47.98 -28.90
CA PRO A 1043 -3.80 49.19 -28.24
C PRO A 1043 -2.66 49.91 -27.49
N ALA A 1044 -2.70 51.25 -27.43
CA ALA A 1044 -1.77 52.00 -26.59
C ALA A 1044 -1.92 51.60 -25.11
N ALA A 1045 -0.82 51.50 -24.38
CA ALA A 1045 -0.82 51.08 -22.97
C ALA A 1045 -1.84 51.93 -22.15
N GLY A 1046 -2.88 51.26 -21.61
CA GLY A 1046 -3.95 51.88 -20.83
C GLY A 1046 -5.25 52.20 -21.59
N ALA A 1047 -5.37 51.82 -22.87
CA ALA A 1047 -6.64 51.87 -23.61
C ALA A 1047 -7.43 50.57 -23.37
N ASP A 1048 -8.57 50.69 -22.70
CA ASP A 1048 -9.52 49.59 -22.44
C ASP A 1048 -10.43 49.44 -23.68
N THR A 1049 -9.93 48.80 -24.73
CA THR A 1049 -10.70 48.58 -25.97
C THR A 1049 -11.06 47.10 -26.10
N GLU A 1050 -12.37 46.81 -25.99
CA GLU A 1050 -12.98 45.47 -26.18
C GLU A 1050 -12.85 44.95 -27.64
N LEU A 1051 -12.31 45.74 -28.57
CA LEU A 1051 -12.19 45.41 -29.99
C LEU A 1051 -10.72 45.16 -30.36
N VAL A 1052 -10.44 43.99 -30.92
CA VAL A 1052 -9.16 43.72 -31.60
C VAL A 1052 -9.23 44.34 -32.98
N GLU A 1053 -8.33 45.29 -33.26
CA GLU A 1053 -8.21 45.91 -34.58
C GLU A 1053 -7.06 45.30 -35.36
N SER A 1054 -7.23 45.15 -36.67
CA SER A 1054 -6.18 44.68 -37.58
C SER A 1054 -6.31 45.41 -38.90
N GLN A 1055 -5.19 45.59 -39.59
CA GLN A 1055 -5.14 46.30 -40.86
C GLN A 1055 -4.43 45.48 -41.93
N PHE A 1056 -4.95 45.58 -43.16
CA PHE A 1056 -4.27 45.13 -44.36
C PHE A 1056 -3.68 46.33 -45.09
N LEU A 1057 -2.36 46.32 -45.26
CA LEU A 1057 -1.63 47.36 -45.97
C LEU A 1057 -1.35 46.86 -47.39
N LEU A 1058 -1.96 47.48 -48.40
CA LEU A 1058 -1.74 47.14 -49.81
C LEU A 1058 -0.86 48.23 -50.45
N ALA A 1059 0.33 47.86 -50.92
CA ALA A 1059 1.24 48.72 -51.67
C ALA A 1059 1.19 48.36 -53.15
N GLY A 1060 1.09 49.37 -54.02
CA GLY A 1060 0.88 49.22 -55.46
C GLY A 1060 1.92 49.94 -56.27
#